data_AF-A0A381WD54-F1
#
_entry.id   AF-A0A381WD54-F1
#
_cell.length_a   1.000
_cell.length_b   1.000
_cell.length_c   1.000
_cell.angle_alpha   90.00
_cell.angle_beta   90.00
_cell.angle_gamma   90.00
#
_symmetry.space_group_name_H-M   'P 1'
#
loop_
_entity.id
_entity.type
_entity.pdbx_description
1 polymer ?
#
loop_
_entity_poly.entity_id
_entity_poly.type
_entity_poly.pdbx_seq_one_letter_code
_entity_poly.pdbx_strand_id
1 'polypeptide(L)'
;YVIGALNRDLPYDEFLCEQIAGDLLSHKEGSDSRSAALTATGFLSIGTKILAEQDPVKKRADSIDEQIDTFSKAILGLTISCARCHDHKFDPIPSKDYYSLAGILHSTNVNDQPIETSEFLAEKKVFKKVSETLKDRLKAAEKKLEGVLDSENRIQLQAEKFDRGNVIVDNESYGKDIGIISDPGSQKNFAEYDLTFKTPGLLQLELRYAAASSRPGRILMNGKVIREDAIANTTGGWLPEHQQWHSEGLFKTTAKQFTLRIESEPMMSHIDQIRLTPLKGDPNALEIVNAEIGKLNKQLAEKQKAAPKPRMVMAVKDGKVQDIKLHVRGSHRDLGNMIPRGAPIGFGFQGIPDIPKDQSGRLQLAKWLARPDHPLTARVMVNRVWRWHFGRGIVATPNNFGTKGQRPTHPKLLDHLALKFMRSGWSLKSLHREILNSSTYQMASNVENPAAMERDPGNVLLWKREMRRMEAEVFRDSLLHLSGRLRWALDGGPMRVKSQDPSPKDLANNQSFYENSDRRSVYLPVVRSNVYDLLTLLDFPNAATPVGSRVTTTVPTQALLMMNGDYLMNESRSIAKNWLNATDKGLKPSLNLLYEALLTRSPTPDELEWAKDFLEDFSPEDSDPNKTESWNALCHTLVMSNDFIHVR
;
A
#
# COMPACT_ATOMS: atom_id res chain seq x y z
N TYR A 1 -0.65 -8.30 5.92
CA TYR A 1 -0.53 -9.77 5.92
C TYR A 1 0.47 -10.27 6.98
N VAL A 2 1.79 -10.05 6.81
CA VAL A 2 2.84 -10.64 7.69
C VAL A 2 2.56 -10.46 9.18
N ILE A 3 2.31 -9.22 9.62
CA ILE A 3 2.03 -8.93 11.04
C ILE A 3 0.79 -9.69 11.55
N GLY A 4 -0.27 -9.74 10.74
CA GLY A 4 -1.48 -10.48 11.07
C GLY A 4 -1.23 -11.99 11.17
N ALA A 5 -0.39 -12.56 10.28
CA ALA A 5 0.00 -13.96 10.31
C ALA A 5 0.81 -14.31 11.57
N LEU A 6 1.76 -13.47 11.98
CA LEU A 6 2.52 -13.66 13.22
C LEU A 6 1.64 -13.50 14.47
N ASN A 7 0.75 -12.50 14.49
CA ASN A 7 -0.14 -12.25 15.63
C ASN A 7 -1.09 -13.41 15.90
N ARG A 8 -1.59 -14.06 14.83
CA ARG A 8 -2.44 -15.26 14.95
C ARG A 8 -1.66 -16.57 15.08
N ASP A 9 -0.32 -16.49 15.11
CA ASP A 9 0.59 -17.65 15.14
C ASP A 9 0.31 -18.64 14.02
N LEU A 10 0.15 -18.13 12.79
CA LEU A 10 0.04 -18.98 11.60
C LEU A 10 1.27 -19.91 11.55
N PRO A 11 1.08 -21.23 11.40
CA PRO A 11 2.18 -22.18 11.25
C PRO A 11 3.19 -21.68 10.21
N TYR A 12 4.48 -21.70 10.52
CA TYR A 12 5.50 -21.11 9.64
C TYR A 12 5.61 -21.82 8.29
N ASP A 13 5.33 -23.11 8.22
CA ASP A 13 5.23 -23.88 6.98
C ASP A 13 4.05 -23.43 6.10
N GLU A 14 2.89 -23.17 6.70
CA GLU A 14 1.75 -22.57 6.00
C GLU A 14 2.06 -21.13 5.55
N PHE A 15 2.64 -20.32 6.44
CA PHE A 15 3.10 -18.97 6.11
C PHE A 15 4.07 -19.00 4.91
N LEU A 16 5.06 -19.87 4.93
CA LEU A 16 6.01 -20.07 3.84
C LEU A 16 5.30 -20.47 2.55
N CYS A 17 4.32 -21.37 2.64
CA CYS A 17 3.56 -21.81 1.50
C CYS A 17 2.72 -20.67 0.89
N GLU A 18 2.07 -19.85 1.72
CA GLU A 18 1.32 -18.67 1.29
C GLU A 18 2.23 -17.64 0.61
N GLN A 19 3.46 -17.41 1.12
CA GLN A 19 4.43 -16.46 0.55
C GLN A 19 4.90 -16.85 -0.87
N ILE A 20 4.97 -18.16 -1.18
CA ILE A 20 5.48 -18.66 -2.46
C ILE A 20 4.35 -18.98 -3.44
N ALA A 21 3.23 -19.50 -2.95
CA ALA A 21 2.18 -20.11 -3.76
C ALA A 21 0.76 -19.79 -3.25
N GLY A 22 0.55 -18.73 -2.47
CA GLY A 22 -0.74 -18.40 -1.88
C GLY A 22 -1.88 -18.19 -2.89
N ASP A 23 -1.58 -17.72 -4.10
CA ASP A 23 -2.55 -17.60 -5.21
C ASP A 23 -2.97 -18.96 -5.81
N LEU A 24 -2.19 -20.02 -5.55
CA LEU A 24 -2.43 -21.39 -6.02
C LEU A 24 -3.09 -22.28 -4.95
N LEU A 25 -3.30 -21.76 -3.74
CA LEU A 25 -3.97 -22.48 -2.66
C LEU A 25 -5.49 -22.49 -2.87
N SER A 26 -6.11 -23.63 -2.53
CA SER A 26 -7.55 -23.82 -2.64
C SER A 26 -8.31 -23.07 -1.55
N HIS A 27 -8.54 -21.77 -1.76
CA HIS A 27 -9.41 -20.95 -0.92
C HIS A 27 -10.71 -20.60 -1.64
N LYS A 28 -11.80 -20.49 -0.87
CA LYS A 28 -13.10 -20.06 -1.39
C LYS A 28 -12.98 -18.67 -2.03
N GLU A 29 -13.59 -18.48 -3.20
CA GLU A 29 -13.65 -17.17 -3.85
C GLU A 29 -14.28 -16.12 -2.93
N GLY A 30 -13.70 -14.90 -2.92
CA GLY A 30 -14.17 -13.81 -2.08
C GLY A 30 -13.97 -14.00 -0.56
N SER A 31 -13.20 -15.01 -0.13
CA SER A 31 -12.86 -15.18 1.28
C SER A 31 -11.66 -14.33 1.69
N ASP A 32 -11.64 -13.93 2.96
CA ASP A 32 -10.50 -13.20 3.52
C ASP A 32 -9.22 -14.04 3.53
N SER A 33 -9.33 -15.36 3.63
CA SER A 33 -8.20 -16.29 3.48
C SER A 33 -7.59 -16.23 2.08
N ARG A 34 -8.40 -16.23 1.01
CA ARG A 34 -7.90 -16.07 -0.36
C ARG A 34 -7.19 -14.73 -0.55
N SER A 35 -7.80 -13.66 -0.04
CA SER A 35 -7.25 -12.31 -0.05
C SER A 35 -5.92 -12.21 0.71
N ALA A 36 -5.82 -12.88 1.87
CA ALA A 36 -4.60 -12.96 2.66
C ALA A 36 -3.50 -13.76 1.94
N ALA A 37 -3.82 -14.95 1.41
CA ALA A 37 -2.88 -15.79 0.67
C ALA A 37 -2.37 -15.12 -0.60
N LEU A 38 -3.23 -14.41 -1.34
CA LEU A 38 -2.82 -13.60 -2.49
C LEU A 38 -1.87 -12.47 -2.06
N THR A 39 -2.19 -11.76 -0.98
CA THR A 39 -1.32 -10.71 -0.43
C THR A 39 0.04 -11.25 0.02
N ALA A 40 0.09 -12.48 0.54
CA ALA A 40 1.33 -13.12 0.96
C ALA A 40 2.33 -13.26 -0.21
N THR A 41 1.84 -13.56 -1.41
CA THR A 41 2.72 -13.71 -2.58
C THR A 41 3.50 -12.45 -2.98
N GLY A 42 3.16 -11.29 -2.41
CA GLY A 42 3.96 -10.07 -2.54
C GLY A 42 5.41 -10.24 -2.07
N PHE A 43 5.76 -11.27 -1.31
CA PHE A 43 7.17 -11.59 -1.05
C PHE A 43 7.98 -11.86 -2.31
N LEU A 44 7.39 -12.49 -3.33
CA LEU A 44 8.05 -12.70 -4.62
C LEU A 44 8.18 -11.41 -5.45
N SER A 45 7.61 -10.27 -4.99
CA SER A 45 7.86 -8.97 -5.60
C SER A 45 9.00 -8.20 -4.95
N ILE A 46 9.52 -8.68 -3.82
CA ILE A 46 10.66 -8.08 -3.11
C ILE A 46 11.93 -8.27 -3.95
N GLY A 47 12.71 -7.20 -4.05
CA GLY A 47 13.94 -7.13 -4.84
C GLY A 47 14.08 -5.80 -5.55
N THR A 48 15.23 -5.59 -6.17
CA THR A 48 15.48 -4.44 -7.02
C THR A 48 14.86 -4.66 -8.40
N LYS A 49 14.09 -3.68 -8.90
CA LYS A 49 13.51 -3.70 -10.24
C LYS A 49 14.07 -2.52 -11.02
N ILE A 50 14.98 -2.78 -11.94
CA ILE A 50 15.57 -1.73 -12.78
C ILE A 50 14.53 -1.31 -13.83
N LEU A 51 13.78 -0.25 -13.54
CA LEU A 51 12.72 0.22 -14.43
C LEU A 51 13.26 0.81 -15.73
N ALA A 52 14.48 1.36 -15.70
CA ALA A 52 15.16 1.93 -16.86
C ALA A 52 15.65 0.88 -17.87
N GLU A 53 15.73 -0.40 -17.48
CA GLU A 53 16.12 -1.49 -18.38
C GLU A 53 15.05 -1.68 -19.48
N GLN A 54 15.49 -1.54 -20.73
CA GLN A 54 14.62 -1.58 -21.92
C GLN A 54 14.59 -2.97 -22.56
N ASP A 55 15.59 -3.82 -22.34
CA ASP A 55 15.58 -5.20 -22.82
C ASP A 55 14.65 -6.05 -21.93
N PRO A 56 13.47 -6.48 -22.43
CA PRO A 56 12.49 -7.18 -21.61
C PRO A 56 12.98 -8.55 -21.16
N VAL A 57 13.85 -9.21 -21.93
CA VAL A 57 14.42 -10.52 -21.59
C VAL A 57 15.41 -10.37 -20.44
N LYS A 58 16.31 -9.39 -20.54
CA LYS A 58 17.26 -9.08 -19.45
C LYS A 58 16.53 -8.64 -18.18
N LYS A 59 15.59 -7.71 -18.29
CA LYS A 59 14.77 -7.23 -17.15
C LYS A 59 14.06 -8.37 -16.44
N ARG A 60 13.56 -9.35 -17.21
CA ARG A 60 12.91 -10.55 -16.67
C ARG A 60 13.91 -11.46 -15.96
N ALA A 61 15.07 -11.72 -16.57
CA ALA A 61 16.12 -12.54 -15.97
C ALA A 61 16.64 -11.93 -14.65
N ASP A 62 16.89 -10.62 -14.62
CA ASP A 62 17.33 -9.92 -13.40
C ASP A 62 16.23 -9.93 -12.33
N SER A 63 14.97 -9.78 -12.72
CA SER A 63 13.84 -9.90 -11.79
C SER A 63 13.72 -11.27 -11.13
N ILE A 64 14.05 -12.35 -11.86
CA ILE A 64 14.06 -13.72 -11.35
C ILE A 64 15.26 -13.93 -10.44
N ASP A 65 16.42 -13.38 -10.81
CA ASP A 65 17.63 -13.47 -10.00
C ASP A 65 17.44 -12.83 -8.61
N GLU A 66 16.77 -11.68 -8.56
CA GLU A 66 16.38 -11.00 -7.31
C GLU A 66 15.41 -11.84 -6.46
N GLN A 67 14.48 -12.53 -7.11
CA GLN A 67 13.58 -13.46 -6.42
C GLN A 67 14.37 -14.64 -5.83
N ILE A 68 15.27 -15.23 -6.62
CA ILE A 68 16.15 -16.33 -6.20
C ILE A 68 17.01 -15.90 -5.02
N ASP A 69 17.68 -14.75 -5.13
CA ASP A 69 18.55 -14.23 -4.07
C ASP A 69 17.78 -14.00 -2.76
N THR A 70 16.61 -13.36 -2.86
CA THR A 70 15.76 -13.05 -1.71
C THR A 70 15.28 -14.31 -1.02
N PHE A 71 14.67 -15.25 -1.77
CA PHE A 71 14.11 -16.45 -1.17
C PHE A 71 15.20 -17.40 -0.67
N SER A 72 16.31 -17.57 -1.41
CA SER A 72 17.36 -18.51 -1.00
C SER A 72 18.05 -18.06 0.28
N LYS A 73 18.31 -16.75 0.43
CA LYS A 73 18.84 -16.20 1.68
C LYS A 73 17.81 -16.32 2.79
N ALA A 74 16.56 -15.89 2.56
CA ALA A 74 15.53 -15.82 3.60
C ALA A 74 15.06 -17.18 4.11
N ILE A 75 14.99 -18.21 3.26
CA ILE A 75 14.38 -19.50 3.61
C ILE A 75 15.44 -20.60 3.76
N LEU A 76 16.38 -20.67 2.83
CA LEU A 76 17.43 -21.70 2.84
C LEU A 76 18.68 -21.27 3.59
N GLY A 77 18.87 -19.97 3.84
CA GLY A 77 20.11 -19.46 4.40
C GLY A 77 21.29 -19.68 3.45
N LEU A 78 21.08 -19.64 2.14
CA LEU A 78 22.10 -19.92 1.13
C LEU A 78 22.22 -18.79 0.11
N THR A 79 23.43 -18.59 -0.41
CA THR A 79 23.73 -17.65 -1.50
C THR A 79 23.76 -18.38 -2.83
N ILE A 80 22.63 -18.47 -3.52
CA ILE A 80 22.49 -19.25 -4.76
C ILE A 80 22.84 -18.42 -6.00
N SER A 81 22.65 -17.11 -6.00
CA SER A 81 22.70 -16.29 -7.22
C SER A 81 24.03 -16.28 -7.97
N CYS A 82 25.17 -16.56 -7.32
CA CYS A 82 26.44 -16.75 -8.05
C CYS A 82 26.37 -17.91 -9.06
N ALA A 83 25.52 -18.91 -8.81
CA ALA A 83 25.32 -20.05 -9.69
C ALA A 83 24.69 -19.68 -11.04
N ARG A 84 24.19 -18.44 -11.20
CA ARG A 84 23.68 -17.88 -12.46
C ARG A 84 24.71 -17.95 -13.58
N CYS A 85 25.96 -17.65 -13.30
CA CYS A 85 27.00 -17.53 -14.33
C CYS A 85 27.91 -18.75 -14.42
N HIS A 86 28.15 -19.45 -13.31
CA HIS A 86 29.02 -20.62 -13.25
C HIS A 86 28.62 -21.49 -12.07
N ASP A 87 29.02 -22.77 -12.05
CA ASP A 87 28.80 -23.62 -10.88
C ASP A 87 29.34 -22.93 -9.62
N HIS A 88 28.57 -22.93 -8.54
CA HIS A 88 28.91 -22.17 -7.36
C HIS A 88 30.31 -22.58 -6.84
N LYS A 89 31.13 -21.58 -6.50
CA LYS A 89 32.57 -21.77 -6.30
C LYS A 89 32.94 -22.69 -5.12
N PHE A 90 32.11 -22.72 -4.07
CA PHE A 90 32.43 -23.39 -2.81
C PHE A 90 31.37 -24.43 -2.42
N ASP A 91 30.12 -24.04 -2.46
CA ASP A 91 28.99 -24.94 -2.26
C ASP A 91 28.68 -25.77 -3.50
N PRO A 92 28.22 -27.04 -3.35
CA PRO A 92 27.92 -27.95 -4.46
C PRO A 92 26.62 -27.57 -5.17
N ILE A 93 26.51 -26.35 -5.69
CA ILE A 93 25.32 -25.82 -6.37
C ILE A 93 25.67 -25.60 -7.85
N PRO A 94 25.34 -26.57 -8.73
CA PRO A 94 25.55 -26.41 -10.16
C PRO A 94 24.70 -25.27 -10.74
N SER A 95 25.15 -24.67 -11.84
CA SER A 95 24.34 -23.69 -12.58
C SER A 95 23.00 -24.26 -13.03
N LYS A 96 22.94 -25.55 -13.38
CA LYS A 96 21.66 -26.22 -13.69
C LYS A 96 20.64 -26.13 -12.55
N ASP A 97 21.06 -26.13 -11.29
CA ASP A 97 20.15 -26.08 -10.14
C ASP A 97 19.58 -24.66 -9.99
N TYR A 98 20.40 -23.63 -10.25
CA TYR A 98 19.93 -22.25 -10.37
C TYR A 98 18.88 -22.13 -11.49
N TYR A 99 19.17 -22.66 -12.68
CA TYR A 99 18.23 -22.58 -13.80
C TYR A 99 16.96 -23.41 -13.58
N SER A 100 17.05 -24.51 -12.83
CA SER A 100 15.86 -25.29 -12.43
C SER A 100 14.90 -24.46 -11.58
N LEU A 101 15.43 -23.68 -10.61
CA LEU A 101 14.66 -22.72 -9.83
C LEU A 101 14.17 -21.54 -10.69
N ALA A 102 15.04 -21.03 -11.57
CA ALA A 102 14.72 -19.92 -12.44
C ALA A 102 13.54 -20.26 -13.35
N GLY A 103 13.40 -21.49 -13.85
CA GLY A 103 12.24 -21.91 -14.64
C GLY A 103 10.91 -21.83 -13.87
N ILE A 104 10.92 -22.17 -12.56
CA ILE A 104 9.72 -22.07 -11.69
C ILE A 104 9.30 -20.60 -11.59
N LEU A 105 10.25 -19.72 -11.28
CA LEU A 105 9.98 -18.29 -11.09
C LEU A 105 9.75 -17.54 -12.42
N HIS A 106 10.36 -18.00 -13.51
CA HIS A 106 10.08 -17.52 -14.86
C HIS A 106 8.63 -17.77 -15.25
N SER A 107 8.01 -18.82 -14.71
CA SER A 107 6.59 -19.13 -14.88
C SER A 107 5.67 -18.28 -13.98
N THR A 108 6.16 -17.18 -13.38
CA THR A 108 5.43 -16.36 -12.39
C THR A 108 5.45 -14.87 -12.70
N ASN A 109 4.29 -14.25 -12.92
CA ASN A 109 4.16 -12.82 -13.20
C ASN A 109 3.83 -12.03 -11.93
N VAL A 110 4.50 -10.90 -11.73
CA VAL A 110 4.23 -9.95 -10.63
C VAL A 110 3.38 -8.81 -11.18
N ASN A 111 2.20 -8.56 -10.60
CA ASN A 111 1.28 -7.51 -11.03
C ASN A 111 0.50 -6.97 -9.82
N ASP A 112 -0.07 -5.77 -9.96
CA ASP A 112 -1.05 -5.28 -8.97
C ASP A 112 -2.36 -6.07 -9.11
N GLN A 113 -2.81 -6.66 -8.00
CA GLN A 113 -4.02 -7.46 -7.90
C GLN A 113 -5.03 -6.79 -6.96
N PRO A 114 -6.32 -6.77 -7.32
CA PRO A 114 -7.37 -6.33 -6.41
C PRO A 114 -7.60 -7.38 -5.32
N ILE A 115 -7.73 -6.92 -4.08
CA ILE A 115 -8.12 -7.74 -2.94
C ILE A 115 -9.62 -7.59 -2.72
N GLU A 116 -10.34 -8.69 -2.89
CA GLU A 116 -11.78 -8.78 -2.64
C GLU A 116 -12.02 -9.43 -1.26
N THR A 117 -11.93 -8.61 -0.21
CA THR A 117 -12.30 -9.04 1.15
C THR A 117 -13.81 -9.23 1.28
N SER A 118 -14.22 -9.98 2.30
CA SER A 118 -15.63 -10.17 2.64
C SER A 118 -16.35 -8.82 2.87
N GLU A 119 -15.67 -7.89 3.54
CA GLU A 119 -16.11 -6.52 3.77
C GLU A 119 -16.31 -5.75 2.44
N PHE A 120 -15.31 -5.76 1.56
CA PHE A 120 -15.41 -5.09 0.26
C PHE A 120 -16.54 -5.68 -0.60
N LEU A 121 -16.71 -7.00 -0.59
CA LEU A 121 -17.79 -7.65 -1.33
C LEU A 121 -19.17 -7.30 -0.77
N ALA A 122 -19.29 -7.15 0.56
CA ALA A 122 -20.51 -6.68 1.19
C ALA A 122 -20.83 -5.23 0.78
N GLU A 123 -19.83 -4.34 0.83
CA GLU A 123 -19.95 -2.95 0.40
C GLU A 123 -20.34 -2.86 -1.09
N LYS A 124 -19.66 -3.62 -1.96
CA LYS A 124 -19.96 -3.74 -3.40
C LYS A 124 -21.38 -4.24 -3.66
N LYS A 125 -21.88 -5.19 -2.86
CA LYS A 125 -23.26 -5.70 -2.96
C LYS A 125 -24.28 -4.63 -2.56
N VAL A 126 -24.04 -3.90 -1.48
CA VAL A 126 -24.89 -2.78 -1.05
C VAL A 126 -24.90 -1.68 -2.12
N PHE A 127 -23.72 -1.30 -2.61
CA PHE A 127 -23.57 -0.35 -3.71
C PHE A 127 -24.40 -0.78 -4.93
N LYS A 128 -24.22 -2.03 -5.41
CA LYS A 128 -24.94 -2.55 -6.57
C LYS A 128 -26.46 -2.48 -6.38
N LYS A 129 -26.98 -2.89 -5.21
CA LYS A 129 -28.42 -2.86 -4.90
C LYS A 129 -28.98 -1.43 -4.89
N VAL A 130 -28.24 -0.48 -4.31
CA VAL A 130 -28.66 0.93 -4.27
C VAL A 130 -28.62 1.53 -5.68
N SER A 131 -27.58 1.25 -6.47
CA SER A 131 -27.47 1.70 -7.85
C SER A 131 -28.57 1.12 -8.74
N GLU A 132 -28.93 -0.16 -8.57
CA GLU A 132 -30.06 -0.78 -9.27
C GLU A 132 -31.38 -0.11 -8.90
N THR A 133 -31.65 0.09 -7.60
CA THR A 133 -32.85 0.82 -7.13
C THR A 133 -32.96 2.21 -7.74
N LEU A 134 -31.85 2.96 -7.80
CA LEU A 134 -31.84 4.30 -8.39
C LEU A 134 -32.11 4.27 -9.89
N LYS A 135 -31.52 3.29 -10.61
CA LYS A 135 -31.76 3.08 -12.04
C LYS A 135 -33.22 2.71 -12.31
N ASP A 136 -33.82 1.83 -11.50
CA ASP A 136 -35.22 1.44 -11.66
C ASP A 136 -36.18 2.61 -11.43
N ARG A 137 -35.89 3.44 -10.41
CA ARG A 137 -36.64 4.67 -10.14
C ARG A 137 -36.49 5.69 -11.27
N LEU A 138 -35.28 5.82 -11.82
CA LEU A 138 -35.01 6.69 -12.96
C LEU A 138 -35.83 6.24 -14.17
N LYS A 139 -35.79 4.94 -14.49
CA LYS A 139 -36.56 4.33 -15.58
C LYS A 139 -38.08 4.50 -15.40
N ALA A 140 -38.56 4.40 -14.16
CA ALA A 140 -39.96 4.64 -13.84
C ALA A 140 -40.34 6.12 -14.01
N ALA A 141 -39.46 7.06 -13.62
CA ALA A 141 -39.68 8.49 -13.83
C ALA A 141 -39.63 8.86 -15.32
N GLU A 142 -38.72 8.28 -16.10
CA GLU A 142 -38.66 8.41 -17.56
C GLU A 142 -39.94 7.87 -18.23
N LYS A 143 -40.47 6.73 -17.77
CA LYS A 143 -41.75 6.20 -18.26
C LYS A 143 -42.93 7.11 -17.91
N LYS A 144 -42.94 7.74 -16.73
CA LYS A 144 -43.94 8.76 -16.38
C LYS A 144 -43.82 9.96 -17.31
N LEU A 145 -42.60 10.40 -17.62
CA LEU A 145 -42.34 11.51 -18.53
C LEU A 145 -42.97 11.24 -19.91
N GLU A 146 -42.77 10.05 -20.47
CA GLU A 146 -43.40 9.63 -21.74
C GLU A 146 -44.94 9.69 -21.69
N GLY A 147 -45.55 9.37 -20.55
CA GLY A 147 -47.01 9.39 -20.38
C GLY A 147 -47.62 10.80 -20.30
N VAL A 148 -46.84 11.81 -19.90
CA VAL A 148 -47.27 13.21 -19.83
C VAL A 148 -47.09 13.93 -21.18
N LEU A 149 -46.24 13.38 -22.06
CA LEU A 149 -45.87 13.94 -23.34
C LEU A 149 -46.71 13.36 -24.51
N ASP A 150 -47.12 14.23 -25.45
CA ASP A 150 -47.79 13.83 -26.68
C ASP A 150 -46.81 13.39 -27.75
N SER A 151 -46.26 12.20 -27.56
CA SER A 151 -45.29 11.62 -28.48
C SER A 151 -45.79 11.48 -29.94
N GLU A 152 -47.10 11.42 -30.18
CA GLU A 152 -47.68 11.30 -31.53
C GLU A 152 -47.62 12.60 -32.31
N ASN A 153 -47.68 13.74 -31.61
CA ASN A 153 -47.62 15.07 -32.21
C ASN A 153 -46.25 15.74 -32.03
N ARG A 154 -45.22 14.98 -31.64
CA ARG A 154 -43.86 15.51 -31.47
C ARG A 154 -43.29 16.00 -32.81
N ILE A 155 -42.57 17.12 -32.77
CA ILE A 155 -41.68 17.54 -33.85
C ILE A 155 -40.27 17.17 -33.42
N GLN A 156 -39.55 16.46 -34.29
CA GLN A 156 -38.12 16.19 -34.12
C GLN A 156 -37.42 16.58 -35.42
N LEU A 157 -36.40 17.42 -35.29
CA LEU A 157 -35.60 17.89 -36.40
C LEU A 157 -34.11 17.76 -36.06
N GLN A 158 -33.31 17.61 -37.12
CA GLN A 158 -31.87 17.70 -37.03
C GLN A 158 -31.46 19.17 -36.85
N ALA A 159 -30.47 19.43 -35.99
CA ALA A 159 -30.06 20.79 -35.65
C ALA A 159 -29.42 21.52 -36.84
N GLU A 160 -28.80 20.80 -37.78
CA GLU A 160 -28.24 21.42 -39.00
C GLU A 160 -29.30 21.94 -39.98
N LYS A 161 -30.59 21.59 -39.79
CA LYS A 161 -31.70 22.06 -40.64
C LYS A 161 -32.31 23.36 -40.12
N PHE A 162 -31.49 24.35 -39.80
CA PHE A 162 -31.94 25.69 -39.41
C PHE A 162 -32.26 26.56 -40.64
N ASP A 163 -33.18 27.51 -40.48
CA ASP A 163 -33.58 28.44 -41.54
C ASP A 163 -32.62 29.64 -41.63
N ARG A 164 -32.09 30.10 -40.48
CA ARG A 164 -31.13 31.21 -40.39
C ARG A 164 -30.10 30.93 -39.28
N GLY A 165 -28.82 31.19 -39.51
CA GLY A 165 -27.79 30.94 -38.49
C GLY A 165 -26.38 31.28 -38.96
N ASN A 166 -25.45 31.36 -38.01
CA ASN A 166 -24.01 31.58 -38.25
C ASN A 166 -23.11 30.51 -37.59
N VAL A 167 -23.71 29.37 -37.23
CA VAL A 167 -23.04 28.20 -36.66
C VAL A 167 -22.37 27.35 -37.75
N ILE A 168 -21.36 26.57 -37.37
CA ILE A 168 -20.76 25.55 -38.24
C ILE A 168 -21.67 24.33 -38.25
N VAL A 169 -21.86 23.74 -39.43
CA VAL A 169 -22.47 22.42 -39.61
C VAL A 169 -21.36 21.40 -39.86
N ASP A 170 -21.28 20.36 -39.05
CA ASP A 170 -20.36 19.24 -39.24
C ASP A 170 -21.15 17.93 -39.40
N ASN A 171 -21.10 17.37 -40.61
CA ASN A 171 -21.80 16.15 -40.99
C ASN A 171 -20.83 15.01 -41.37
N GLU A 172 -19.51 15.26 -41.28
CA GLU A 172 -18.48 14.33 -41.77
C GLU A 172 -17.59 13.81 -40.64
N SER A 173 -17.28 14.65 -39.65
CA SER A 173 -16.31 14.33 -38.61
C SER A 173 -16.94 13.67 -37.37
N TYR A 174 -18.29 13.71 -37.26
CA TYR A 174 -19.07 13.22 -36.12
C TYR A 174 -19.64 11.79 -36.29
N GLY A 175 -19.23 11.08 -37.33
CA GLY A 175 -19.72 9.73 -37.64
C GLY A 175 -20.83 9.72 -38.67
N LYS A 176 -21.04 8.56 -39.30
CA LYS A 176 -21.99 8.41 -40.41
C LYS A 176 -23.41 8.70 -39.93
N ASP A 177 -24.12 9.58 -40.64
CA ASP A 177 -25.51 9.99 -40.40
C ASP A 177 -25.75 10.84 -39.13
N ILE A 178 -24.71 11.48 -38.57
CA ILE A 178 -24.80 12.40 -37.43
C ILE A 178 -24.33 13.80 -37.87
N GLY A 179 -25.28 14.73 -37.98
CA GLY A 179 -25.01 16.15 -38.22
C GLY A 179 -25.09 16.94 -36.92
N ILE A 180 -24.09 17.79 -36.65
CA ILE A 180 -24.12 18.71 -35.50
C ILE A 180 -24.04 20.15 -35.97
N ILE A 181 -24.57 21.06 -35.15
CA ILE A 181 -24.20 22.46 -35.15
C ILE A 181 -23.24 22.76 -33.99
N SER A 182 -22.23 23.57 -34.26
CA SER A 182 -21.23 24.02 -33.27
C SER A 182 -20.81 25.47 -33.52
N ASP A 183 -20.05 26.05 -32.57
CA ASP A 183 -19.49 27.38 -32.76
C ASP A 183 -18.30 27.40 -33.73
N PRO A 184 -18.16 28.42 -34.58
CA PRO A 184 -16.90 28.79 -35.27
C PRO A 184 -15.87 29.51 -34.37
N GLY A 185 -16.17 29.72 -33.08
CA GLY A 185 -15.32 30.38 -32.10
C GLY A 185 -15.65 31.85 -31.81
N SER A 186 -15.42 32.27 -30.57
CA SER A 186 -15.36 33.64 -30.01
C SER A 186 -16.29 34.72 -30.59
N GLN A 187 -17.51 34.35 -30.97
CA GLN A 187 -18.55 35.28 -31.40
C GLN A 187 -19.91 34.88 -30.82
N LYS A 188 -20.92 35.72 -31.07
CA LYS A 188 -22.30 35.34 -30.80
C LYS A 188 -22.77 34.34 -31.86
N ASN A 189 -23.01 33.10 -31.45
CA ASN A 189 -23.44 32.01 -32.31
C ASN A 189 -24.94 31.81 -32.20
N PHE A 190 -25.64 31.58 -33.31
CA PHE A 190 -27.06 31.30 -33.29
C PHE A 190 -27.52 30.40 -34.45
N ALA A 191 -28.60 29.66 -34.18
CA ALA A 191 -29.40 28.93 -35.15
C ALA A 191 -30.89 29.20 -34.88
N GLU A 192 -31.64 29.57 -35.92
CA GLU A 192 -33.06 29.88 -35.92
C GLU A 192 -33.85 28.91 -36.80
N TYR A 193 -35.00 28.51 -36.28
CA TYR A 193 -35.90 27.53 -36.89
C TYR A 193 -37.31 28.12 -36.95
N ASP A 194 -37.91 28.16 -38.13
CA ASP A 194 -39.30 28.52 -38.35
C ASP A 194 -40.16 27.27 -38.27
N LEU A 195 -40.85 27.13 -37.14
CA LEU A 195 -41.55 25.91 -36.79
C LEU A 195 -43.06 26.12 -36.89
N THR A 196 -43.73 25.16 -37.53
CA THR A 196 -45.20 25.09 -37.56
C THR A 196 -45.69 23.94 -36.70
N PHE A 197 -46.49 24.26 -35.69
CA PHE A 197 -47.06 23.31 -34.74
C PHE A 197 -48.59 23.23 -34.91
N LYS A 198 -49.13 22.00 -34.93
CA LYS A 198 -50.55 21.77 -35.26
C LYS A 198 -51.52 22.42 -34.26
N THR A 199 -51.16 22.40 -32.98
CA THR A 199 -51.97 22.91 -31.86
C THR A 199 -51.14 23.85 -30.98
N PRO A 200 -51.57 25.11 -30.78
CA PRO A 200 -50.99 25.98 -29.77
C PRO A 200 -51.15 25.37 -28.37
N GLY A 201 -50.14 25.50 -27.51
CA GLY A 201 -50.14 24.85 -26.20
C GLY A 201 -48.79 24.95 -25.50
N LEU A 202 -48.64 24.20 -24.40
CA LEU A 202 -47.37 24.02 -23.71
C LEU A 202 -46.56 22.92 -24.41
N LEU A 203 -45.34 23.26 -24.80
CA LEU A 203 -44.39 22.39 -25.47
C LEU A 203 -43.20 22.15 -24.56
N GLN A 204 -42.83 20.90 -24.38
CA GLN A 204 -41.55 20.50 -23.83
C GLN A 204 -40.50 20.60 -24.95
N LEU A 205 -39.48 21.44 -24.77
CA LEU A 205 -38.33 21.49 -25.67
C LEU A 205 -37.19 20.68 -25.07
N GLU A 206 -36.65 19.79 -25.90
CA GLU A 206 -35.49 18.97 -25.58
C GLU A 206 -34.44 19.15 -26.67
N LEU A 207 -33.17 19.21 -26.27
CA LEU A 207 -32.03 19.26 -27.17
C LEU A 207 -31.15 18.03 -26.94
N ARG A 208 -30.74 17.35 -28.01
CA ARG A 208 -29.70 16.33 -27.96
C ARG A 208 -28.37 16.99 -28.26
N TYR A 209 -27.45 16.99 -27.30
CA TYR A 209 -26.13 17.56 -27.48
C TYR A 209 -25.05 16.76 -26.75
N ALA A 210 -23.79 17.01 -27.13
CA ALA A 210 -22.61 16.53 -26.45
C ALA A 210 -21.75 17.69 -25.96
N ALA A 211 -21.28 17.61 -24.71
CA ALA A 211 -20.49 18.64 -24.07
C ALA A 211 -19.48 18.09 -23.05
N ALA A 212 -18.18 18.34 -23.28
CA ALA A 212 -17.15 18.03 -22.28
C ALA A 212 -17.04 19.09 -21.18
N SER A 213 -17.50 20.32 -21.45
CA SER A 213 -17.52 21.45 -20.50
C SER A 213 -18.82 22.24 -20.67
N SER A 214 -19.32 22.84 -19.59
CA SER A 214 -20.53 23.65 -19.62
C SER A 214 -20.36 24.89 -20.52
N ARG A 215 -21.25 25.05 -21.49
CA ARG A 215 -21.29 26.19 -22.43
C ARG A 215 -22.73 26.72 -22.51
N PRO A 216 -23.20 27.46 -21.48
CA PRO A 216 -24.59 27.90 -21.43
C PRO A 216 -24.93 28.85 -22.57
N GLY A 217 -26.13 28.70 -23.09
CA GLY A 217 -26.72 29.55 -24.12
C GLY A 217 -28.10 30.05 -23.71
N ARG A 218 -28.75 30.76 -24.62
CA ARG A 218 -30.11 31.25 -24.47
C ARG A 218 -31.00 30.64 -25.53
N ILE A 219 -32.26 30.44 -25.16
CA ILE A 219 -33.32 30.08 -26.11
C ILE A 219 -34.29 31.24 -26.17
N LEU A 220 -34.63 31.66 -27.39
CA LEU A 220 -35.62 32.68 -27.67
C LEU A 220 -36.76 32.09 -28.50
N MET A 221 -37.97 32.55 -28.24
CA MET A 221 -39.15 32.24 -29.05
C MET A 221 -39.79 33.54 -29.52
N ASN A 222 -39.96 33.71 -30.83
CA ASN A 222 -40.45 34.94 -31.45
C ASN A 222 -39.68 36.19 -30.97
N GLY A 223 -38.36 36.07 -30.86
CA GLY A 223 -37.47 37.16 -30.42
C GLY A 223 -37.46 37.44 -28.91
N LYS A 224 -38.30 36.78 -28.10
CA LYS A 224 -38.30 36.92 -26.65
C LYS A 224 -37.48 35.81 -26.00
N VAL A 225 -36.56 36.15 -25.10
CA VAL A 225 -35.81 35.16 -24.31
C VAL A 225 -36.78 34.38 -23.42
N ILE A 226 -36.73 33.06 -23.55
CA ILE A 226 -37.56 32.11 -22.80
C ILE A 226 -36.71 31.23 -21.86
N ARG A 227 -35.40 31.12 -22.10
CA ARG A 227 -34.43 30.41 -21.25
C ARG A 227 -33.07 31.12 -21.31
N GLU A 228 -32.46 31.41 -20.17
CA GLU A 228 -31.16 32.12 -20.07
C GLU A 228 -29.96 31.16 -19.86
N ASP A 229 -30.22 29.94 -19.41
CA ASP A 229 -29.25 28.91 -19.00
C ASP A 229 -29.39 27.61 -19.82
N ALA A 230 -29.78 27.73 -21.08
CA ALA A 230 -29.96 26.57 -21.95
C ALA A 230 -28.63 25.87 -22.25
N ILE A 231 -28.67 24.61 -22.68
CA ILE A 231 -27.49 23.82 -23.12
C ILE A 231 -26.30 23.79 -22.12
N ALA A 232 -26.57 24.02 -20.84
CA ALA A 232 -25.56 24.19 -19.80
C ALA A 232 -24.99 22.86 -19.25
N ASN A 233 -25.62 21.72 -19.51
CA ASN A 233 -25.19 20.44 -18.94
C ASN A 233 -23.90 19.93 -19.59
N THR A 234 -23.19 19.07 -18.85
CA THR A 234 -22.04 18.31 -19.38
C THR A 234 -22.44 16.86 -19.58
N THR A 235 -22.01 16.25 -20.67
CA THR A 235 -22.39 14.88 -21.06
C THR A 235 -21.22 13.89 -21.04
N GLY A 236 -20.04 14.37 -20.66
CA GLY A 236 -18.84 13.55 -20.42
C GLY A 236 -17.80 13.61 -21.54
N GLY A 237 -18.13 14.18 -22.69
CA GLY A 237 -17.22 14.36 -23.82
C GLY A 237 -17.89 15.09 -24.98
N TRP A 238 -17.13 15.41 -26.02
CA TRP A 238 -17.66 16.06 -27.22
C TRP A 238 -18.23 15.05 -28.22
N LEU A 239 -17.70 13.83 -28.25
CA LEU A 239 -17.97 12.82 -29.28
C LEU A 239 -19.39 12.20 -29.21
N PRO A 240 -19.87 11.55 -30.30
CA PRO A 240 -21.23 11.00 -30.41
C PRO A 240 -21.67 10.07 -29.27
N GLU A 241 -20.76 9.25 -28.73
CA GLU A 241 -21.04 8.34 -27.60
C GLU A 241 -21.45 9.06 -26.31
N HIS A 242 -21.22 10.37 -26.25
CA HIS A 242 -21.62 11.24 -25.15
C HIS A 242 -22.87 12.07 -25.45
N GLN A 243 -23.57 11.88 -26.58
CA GLN A 243 -24.81 12.60 -26.85
C GLN A 243 -25.92 12.20 -25.87
N GLN A 244 -26.54 13.20 -25.24
CA GLN A 244 -27.68 12.99 -24.33
C GLN A 244 -28.80 13.97 -24.65
N TRP A 245 -30.04 13.52 -24.49
CA TRP A 245 -31.22 14.39 -24.53
C TRP A 245 -31.32 15.17 -23.22
N HIS A 246 -31.49 16.48 -23.31
CA HIS A 246 -31.71 17.35 -22.18
C HIS A 246 -32.98 18.18 -22.37
N SER A 247 -33.81 18.22 -21.35
CA SER A 247 -34.96 19.12 -21.25
C SER A 247 -34.49 20.56 -21.05
N GLU A 248 -34.82 21.44 -21.98
CA GLU A 248 -34.60 22.88 -21.86
C GLU A 248 -35.80 23.61 -21.23
N GLY A 249 -36.93 22.92 -21.05
CA GLY A 249 -38.07 23.39 -20.26
C GLY A 249 -39.39 23.44 -21.03
N LEU A 250 -40.38 24.06 -20.40
CA LEU A 250 -41.72 24.25 -20.92
C LEU A 250 -41.90 25.62 -21.56
N PHE A 251 -42.42 25.61 -22.78
CA PHE A 251 -42.61 26.81 -23.57
C PHE A 251 -44.05 26.89 -24.04
N LYS A 252 -44.73 27.97 -23.67
CA LYS A 252 -46.12 28.22 -24.08
C LYS A 252 -46.14 28.93 -25.42
N THR A 253 -46.72 28.31 -26.43
CA THR A 253 -47.01 28.97 -27.70
C THR A 253 -48.52 29.25 -27.84
N THR A 254 -48.84 30.46 -28.27
CA THR A 254 -50.22 30.87 -28.66
C THR A 254 -50.43 30.82 -30.16
N ALA A 255 -49.36 30.71 -30.95
CA ALA A 255 -49.39 30.73 -32.40
C ALA A 255 -49.02 29.35 -32.97
N LYS A 256 -49.66 28.99 -34.09
CA LYS A 256 -49.30 27.77 -34.83
C LYS A 256 -47.94 27.88 -35.52
N GLN A 257 -47.46 29.09 -35.75
CA GLN A 257 -46.13 29.36 -36.30
C GLN A 257 -45.35 30.19 -35.31
N PHE A 258 -44.10 29.78 -35.06
CA PHE A 258 -43.18 30.53 -34.22
C PHE A 258 -41.74 30.27 -34.66
N THR A 259 -40.87 31.25 -34.37
CA THR A 259 -39.43 31.11 -34.59
C THR A 259 -38.77 30.71 -33.28
N LEU A 260 -38.04 29.60 -33.28
CA LEU A 260 -37.17 29.16 -32.19
C LEU A 260 -35.73 29.56 -32.51
N ARG A 261 -35.07 30.29 -31.61
CA ARG A 261 -33.65 30.66 -31.73
C ARG A 261 -32.88 30.04 -30.59
N ILE A 262 -31.81 29.32 -30.90
CA ILE A 262 -30.80 28.89 -29.93
C ILE A 262 -29.58 29.75 -30.16
N GLU A 263 -29.06 30.41 -29.12
CA GLU A 263 -27.84 31.21 -29.23
C GLU A 263 -26.89 31.00 -28.05
N SER A 264 -25.60 31.17 -28.28
CA SER A 264 -24.60 31.10 -27.21
C SER A 264 -23.38 31.94 -27.56
N GLU A 265 -22.71 32.46 -26.54
CA GLU A 265 -21.53 33.32 -26.65
C GLU A 265 -20.58 33.02 -25.49
N PRO A 266 -19.25 32.93 -25.72
CA PRO A 266 -18.57 32.89 -27.01
C PRO A 266 -18.63 31.53 -27.73
N MET A 267 -18.98 30.46 -27.01
CA MET A 267 -18.86 29.07 -27.50
C MET A 267 -20.17 28.31 -27.31
N MET A 268 -20.51 27.41 -28.22
CA MET A 268 -21.74 26.62 -28.21
C MET A 268 -21.44 25.14 -27.96
N SER A 269 -22.35 24.41 -27.31
CA SER A 269 -22.27 22.94 -27.22
C SER A 269 -22.52 22.29 -28.59
N HIS A 270 -22.11 21.05 -28.81
CA HIS A 270 -22.38 20.35 -30.07
C HIS A 270 -23.81 19.82 -30.08
N ILE A 271 -24.72 20.53 -30.74
CA ILE A 271 -26.15 20.21 -30.77
C ILE A 271 -26.43 19.42 -32.03
N ASP A 272 -27.06 18.26 -31.91
CA ASP A 272 -27.38 17.39 -33.05
C ASP A 272 -28.88 17.37 -33.35
N GLN A 273 -29.75 17.37 -32.33
CA GLN A 273 -31.20 17.28 -32.56
C GLN A 273 -32.00 18.18 -31.64
N ILE A 274 -33.14 18.63 -32.17
CA ILE A 274 -34.14 19.41 -31.45
C ILE A 274 -35.44 18.62 -31.45
N ARG A 275 -36.07 18.51 -30.29
CA ARG A 275 -37.37 17.88 -30.11
C ARG A 275 -38.31 18.81 -29.37
N LEU A 276 -39.50 18.98 -29.92
CA LEU A 276 -40.60 19.72 -29.32
C LEU A 276 -41.78 18.78 -29.18
N THR A 277 -42.17 18.49 -27.95
CA THR A 277 -43.25 17.55 -27.66
C THR A 277 -44.38 18.26 -26.92
N PRO A 278 -45.63 18.21 -27.40
CA PRO A 278 -46.76 18.82 -26.71
C PRO A 278 -47.01 18.13 -25.39
N LEU A 279 -47.62 18.86 -24.47
CA LEU A 279 -48.10 18.28 -23.23
C LEU A 279 -49.49 17.68 -23.41
N LYS A 280 -49.69 16.42 -22.98
CA LYS A 280 -51.03 15.80 -22.87
C LYS A 280 -51.75 16.18 -21.57
N GLY A 281 -51.00 16.59 -20.55
CA GLY A 281 -51.49 16.73 -19.17
C GLY A 281 -51.14 18.05 -18.49
N ASP A 282 -51.16 18.03 -17.15
CA ASP A 282 -50.87 19.20 -16.28
C ASP A 282 -49.39 19.61 -16.36
N PRO A 283 -49.07 20.88 -16.65
CA PRO A 283 -47.70 21.43 -16.63
C PRO A 283 -46.94 21.16 -15.32
N ASN A 284 -47.64 21.17 -14.18
CA ASN A 284 -47.03 20.86 -12.90
C ASN A 284 -46.54 19.40 -12.84
N ALA A 285 -47.26 18.46 -13.46
CA ALA A 285 -46.86 17.06 -13.48
C ALA A 285 -45.53 16.85 -14.22
N LEU A 286 -45.29 17.63 -15.27
CA LEU A 286 -44.06 17.57 -16.04
C LEU A 286 -42.86 18.16 -15.29
N GLU A 287 -43.03 19.32 -14.65
CA GLU A 287 -41.98 19.91 -13.82
C GLU A 287 -41.58 18.98 -12.67
N ILE A 288 -42.57 18.35 -12.01
CA ILE A 288 -42.33 17.37 -10.94
C ILE A 288 -41.52 16.18 -11.46
N VAL A 289 -41.88 15.61 -12.61
CA VAL A 289 -41.19 14.44 -13.17
C VAL A 289 -39.76 14.80 -13.64
N ASN A 290 -39.58 15.94 -14.30
CA ASN A 290 -38.24 16.41 -14.71
C ASN A 290 -37.34 16.71 -13.49
N ALA A 291 -37.88 17.31 -12.44
CA ALA A 291 -37.16 17.51 -11.18
C ALA A 291 -36.80 16.17 -10.50
N GLU A 292 -37.69 15.17 -10.54
CA GLU A 292 -37.42 13.82 -10.03
C GLU A 292 -36.27 13.16 -10.82
N ILE A 293 -36.31 13.20 -12.15
CA ILE A 293 -35.25 12.67 -13.03
C ILE A 293 -33.90 13.36 -12.75
N GLY A 294 -33.88 14.70 -12.71
CA GLY A 294 -32.67 15.47 -12.41
C GLY A 294 -32.07 15.11 -11.05
N LYS A 295 -32.93 14.94 -10.02
CA LYS A 295 -32.50 14.49 -8.69
C LYS A 295 -31.93 13.07 -8.72
N LEU A 296 -32.58 12.13 -9.42
CA LEU A 296 -32.13 10.75 -9.53
C LEU A 296 -30.80 10.63 -10.29
N ASN A 297 -30.63 11.38 -11.37
CA ASN A 297 -29.37 11.45 -12.11
C ASN A 297 -28.23 12.00 -11.25
N LYS A 298 -28.48 13.06 -10.48
CA LYS A 298 -27.50 13.59 -9.52
C LYS A 298 -27.13 12.55 -8.47
N GLN A 299 -28.11 11.85 -7.89
CA GLN A 299 -27.88 10.79 -6.91
C GLN A 299 -27.08 9.62 -7.49
N LEU A 300 -27.36 9.22 -8.74
CA LEU A 300 -26.63 8.15 -9.42
C LEU A 300 -25.18 8.55 -9.71
N ALA A 301 -24.94 9.78 -10.15
CA ALA A 301 -23.60 10.32 -10.39
C ALA A 301 -22.78 10.41 -9.09
N GLU A 302 -23.37 10.91 -8.01
CA GLU A 302 -22.76 10.96 -6.68
C GLU A 302 -22.42 9.55 -6.18
N LYS A 303 -23.34 8.58 -6.34
CA LYS A 303 -23.08 7.19 -6.00
C LYS A 303 -21.96 6.60 -6.84
N GLN A 304 -21.95 6.80 -8.15
CA GLN A 304 -20.90 6.28 -9.01
C GLN A 304 -19.52 6.83 -8.64
N LYS A 305 -19.41 8.11 -8.23
CA LYS A 305 -18.18 8.69 -7.69
C LYS A 305 -17.74 8.03 -6.38
N ALA A 306 -18.70 7.63 -5.55
CA ALA A 306 -18.50 6.90 -4.30
C ALA A 306 -18.46 5.37 -4.48
N ALA A 307 -18.25 4.87 -5.70
CA ALA A 307 -18.17 3.43 -5.94
C ALA A 307 -17.01 2.82 -5.13
N PRO A 308 -17.23 1.71 -4.41
CA PRO A 308 -16.20 1.08 -3.61
C PRO A 308 -15.08 0.59 -4.52
N LYS A 309 -13.83 0.90 -4.16
CA LYS A 309 -12.62 0.48 -4.89
C LYS A 309 -11.88 -0.57 -4.07
N PRO A 310 -11.48 -1.71 -4.68
CA PRO A 310 -10.72 -2.71 -3.95
C PRO A 310 -9.35 -2.14 -3.59
N ARG A 311 -8.79 -2.62 -2.49
CA ARG A 311 -7.38 -2.38 -2.19
C ARG A 311 -6.53 -3.15 -3.20
N MET A 312 -5.54 -2.49 -3.77
CA MET A 312 -4.57 -3.13 -4.66
C MET A 312 -3.37 -3.60 -3.84
N VAL A 313 -2.85 -4.78 -4.17
CA VAL A 313 -1.59 -5.29 -3.65
C VAL A 313 -0.71 -5.77 -4.79
N MET A 314 0.59 -5.57 -4.67
CA MET A 314 1.55 -6.22 -5.55
C MET A 314 1.62 -7.69 -5.16
N ALA A 315 1.17 -8.56 -6.05
CA ALA A 315 1.08 -10.00 -5.82
C ALA A 315 1.52 -10.72 -7.11
N VAL A 316 1.58 -12.05 -7.03
CA VAL A 316 1.93 -12.86 -8.20
C VAL A 316 0.76 -13.67 -8.72
N LYS A 317 0.91 -14.10 -9.98
CA LYS A 317 0.07 -15.09 -10.62
C LYS A 317 0.92 -15.98 -11.50
N ASP A 318 0.54 -17.24 -11.67
CA ASP A 318 1.16 -18.08 -12.69
C ASP A 318 1.06 -17.44 -14.08
N GLY A 319 2.20 -17.42 -14.76
CA GLY A 319 2.37 -16.96 -16.13
C GLY A 319 2.49 -18.12 -17.11
N LYS A 320 3.26 -17.93 -18.18
CA LYS A 320 3.54 -19.01 -19.12
C LYS A 320 4.46 -20.04 -18.48
N VAL A 321 3.90 -21.22 -18.24
CA VAL A 321 4.55 -22.42 -17.74
C VAL A 321 5.58 -22.90 -18.77
N GLN A 322 6.86 -22.85 -18.42
CA GLN A 322 7.93 -23.34 -19.28
C GLN A 322 9.22 -23.64 -18.50
N ASP A 323 9.98 -24.59 -19.03
CA ASP A 323 11.38 -24.80 -18.68
C ASP A 323 12.25 -23.66 -19.23
N ILE A 324 13.47 -23.49 -18.71
CA ILE A 324 14.34 -22.36 -19.09
C ILE A 324 15.68 -22.83 -19.68
N LYS A 325 16.16 -22.12 -20.70
CA LYS A 325 17.48 -22.42 -21.28
C LYS A 325 18.53 -21.86 -20.35
N LEU A 326 19.58 -22.64 -20.09
CA LEU A 326 20.73 -22.17 -19.34
C LEU A 326 21.36 -20.98 -20.07
N HIS A 327 21.59 -19.86 -19.38
CA HIS A 327 22.34 -18.75 -19.96
C HIS A 327 23.83 -18.99 -19.74
N VAL A 328 24.57 -19.18 -20.82
CA VAL A 328 26.01 -19.46 -20.74
C VAL A 328 26.70 -18.23 -20.14
N ARG A 329 27.40 -18.44 -19.01
CA ARG A 329 28.02 -17.35 -18.25
C ARG A 329 27.04 -16.24 -17.84
N GLY A 330 25.76 -16.58 -17.68
CA GLY A 330 24.70 -15.64 -17.29
C GLY A 330 24.17 -14.76 -18.43
N SER A 331 24.70 -14.89 -19.65
CA SER A 331 24.33 -14.07 -20.81
C SER A 331 22.99 -14.51 -21.41
N HIS A 332 21.93 -13.71 -21.29
CA HIS A 332 20.62 -14.02 -21.88
C HIS A 332 20.61 -14.09 -23.42
N ARG A 333 21.72 -13.71 -24.06
CA ARG A 333 21.92 -13.81 -25.51
C ARG A 333 22.61 -15.11 -25.94
N ASP A 334 23.26 -15.80 -25.01
CA ASP A 334 23.97 -17.06 -25.28
C ASP A 334 23.30 -18.21 -24.50
N LEU A 335 22.54 -19.03 -25.21
CA LEU A 335 21.63 -20.00 -24.62
C LEU A 335 22.16 -21.42 -24.83
N GLY A 336 22.35 -22.14 -23.72
CA GLY A 336 22.71 -23.55 -23.71
C GLY A 336 21.50 -24.48 -23.65
N ASN A 337 21.69 -25.62 -22.99
CA ASN A 337 20.69 -26.68 -22.91
C ASN A 337 19.41 -26.23 -22.18
N MET A 338 18.31 -26.90 -22.53
CA MET A 338 17.03 -26.77 -21.83
C MET A 338 17.15 -27.41 -20.44
N ILE A 339 16.82 -26.64 -19.39
CA ILE A 339 16.87 -27.10 -18.01
C ILE A 339 15.44 -27.25 -17.49
N PRO A 340 15.03 -28.46 -17.07
CA PRO A 340 13.72 -28.68 -16.50
C PRO A 340 13.57 -27.96 -15.16
N ARG A 341 12.35 -27.53 -14.85
CA ARG A 341 12.03 -26.91 -13.56
C ARG A 341 12.28 -27.87 -12.39
N GLY A 342 12.78 -27.33 -11.28
CA GLY A 342 13.16 -28.13 -10.11
C GLY A 342 13.78 -27.31 -8.99
N ALA A 343 14.39 -27.99 -8.02
CA ALA A 343 15.12 -27.38 -6.89
C ALA A 343 16.59 -27.84 -6.87
N PRO A 344 17.45 -27.13 -6.11
CA PRO A 344 18.83 -27.54 -5.93
C PRO A 344 18.95 -28.89 -5.21
N ILE A 345 19.84 -29.75 -5.69
CA ILE A 345 20.05 -31.11 -5.17
C ILE A 345 21.36 -31.17 -4.34
N GLY A 346 22.23 -30.18 -4.50
CA GLY A 346 23.60 -30.12 -3.98
C GLY A 346 23.86 -30.47 -2.51
N PHE A 347 22.95 -30.18 -1.60
CA PHE A 347 23.15 -30.37 -0.15
C PHE A 347 22.57 -31.69 0.41
N GLY A 348 22.48 -32.72 -0.43
CA GLY A 348 21.80 -33.97 -0.05
C GLY A 348 20.29 -33.80 0.05
N PHE A 349 19.75 -32.76 -0.57
CA PHE A 349 18.32 -32.59 -0.71
C PHE A 349 17.76 -33.69 -1.60
N GLN A 350 16.65 -34.31 -1.20
CA GLN A 350 15.78 -34.94 -2.19
C GLN A 350 15.23 -33.81 -3.07
N GLY A 351 15.34 -33.93 -4.40
CA GLY A 351 14.77 -32.94 -5.32
C GLY A 351 13.26 -32.78 -5.14
N ILE A 352 12.67 -31.74 -5.74
CA ILE A 352 11.21 -31.62 -5.81
C ILE A 352 10.67 -32.79 -6.65
N PRO A 353 9.86 -33.70 -6.08
CA PRO A 353 9.27 -34.78 -6.87
C PRO A 353 8.20 -34.21 -7.80
N ASP A 354 8.22 -34.69 -9.06
CA ASP A 354 7.13 -34.60 -10.04
C ASP A 354 6.42 -33.25 -10.15
N ILE A 355 7.10 -32.25 -10.73
CA ILE A 355 6.45 -31.01 -11.15
C ILE A 355 5.58 -31.27 -12.39
N PRO A 356 4.25 -31.11 -12.32
CA PRO A 356 3.38 -31.32 -13.48
C PRO A 356 3.74 -30.36 -14.63
N LYS A 357 3.67 -30.86 -15.87
CA LYS A 357 4.09 -30.10 -17.06
C LYS A 357 3.28 -28.82 -17.26
N ASP A 358 2.02 -28.81 -16.81
CA ASP A 358 1.04 -27.74 -16.91
C ASP A 358 1.02 -26.76 -15.72
N GLN A 359 1.88 -26.96 -14.72
CA GLN A 359 1.96 -26.11 -13.52
C GLN A 359 3.32 -25.40 -13.42
N SER A 360 3.37 -24.21 -12.81
CA SER A 360 4.63 -23.46 -12.67
C SER A 360 5.71 -24.19 -11.86
N GLY A 361 5.31 -25.03 -10.91
CA GLY A 361 6.21 -25.64 -9.92
C GLY A 361 6.29 -24.88 -8.59
N ARG A 362 5.65 -23.70 -8.47
CA ARG A 362 5.70 -22.89 -7.23
C ARG A 362 5.07 -23.59 -6.04
N LEU A 363 3.91 -24.22 -6.22
CA LEU A 363 3.24 -24.94 -5.14
C LEU A 363 4.06 -26.16 -4.70
N GLN A 364 4.72 -26.85 -5.64
CA GLN A 364 5.60 -27.98 -5.33
C GLN A 364 6.86 -27.52 -4.59
N LEU A 365 7.46 -26.40 -5.03
CA LEU A 365 8.59 -25.77 -4.34
C LEU A 365 8.21 -25.37 -2.90
N ALA A 366 7.06 -24.72 -2.72
CA ALA A 366 6.53 -24.33 -1.42
C ALA A 366 6.38 -25.53 -0.47
N LYS A 367 5.71 -26.59 -0.94
CA LYS A 367 5.53 -27.84 -0.19
C LYS A 367 6.85 -28.52 0.12
N TRP A 368 7.79 -28.53 -0.82
CA TRP A 368 9.12 -29.13 -0.64
C TRP A 368 9.93 -28.43 0.45
N LEU A 369 9.93 -27.09 0.47
CA LEU A 369 10.61 -26.30 1.51
C LEU A 369 10.04 -26.54 2.91
N ALA A 370 8.75 -26.86 2.99
CA ALA A 370 8.01 -27.13 4.22
C ALA A 370 8.08 -28.60 4.68
N ARG A 371 8.74 -29.49 3.93
CA ARG A 371 8.78 -30.91 4.30
C ARG A 371 9.49 -31.12 5.65
N PRO A 372 9.00 -32.07 6.50
CA PRO A 372 9.65 -32.37 7.78
C PRO A 372 11.09 -32.90 7.67
N ASP A 373 11.46 -33.46 6.51
CA ASP A 373 12.80 -33.97 6.22
C ASP A 373 13.70 -32.94 5.51
N HIS A 374 13.20 -31.71 5.28
CA HIS A 374 14.00 -30.66 4.66
C HIS A 374 15.04 -30.09 5.67
N PRO A 375 16.35 -30.16 5.37
CA PRO A 375 17.41 -29.99 6.38
C PRO A 375 17.70 -28.54 6.79
N LEU A 376 17.23 -27.53 6.04
CA LEU A 376 17.59 -26.12 6.26
C LEU A 376 16.46 -25.25 6.80
N THR A 377 15.27 -25.27 6.19
CA THR A 377 14.16 -24.36 6.51
C THR A 377 13.93 -24.13 8.00
N ALA A 378 13.76 -25.20 8.78
CA ALA A 378 13.54 -25.10 10.22
C ALA A 378 14.76 -24.53 10.97
N ARG A 379 15.96 -25.04 10.69
CA ARG A 379 17.22 -24.56 11.31
C ARG A 379 17.45 -23.07 11.03
N VAL A 380 17.19 -22.66 9.81
CA VAL A 380 17.39 -21.30 9.32
C VAL A 380 16.42 -20.34 10.03
N MET A 381 15.14 -20.71 10.15
CA MET A 381 14.17 -19.88 10.89
C MET A 381 14.47 -19.86 12.39
N VAL A 382 14.80 -21.00 13.01
CA VAL A 382 15.21 -21.07 14.42
C VAL A 382 16.42 -20.19 14.70
N ASN A 383 17.44 -20.24 13.83
CA ASN A 383 18.62 -19.41 13.96
C ASN A 383 18.30 -17.91 13.88
N ARG A 384 17.32 -17.51 13.05
CA ARG A 384 16.85 -16.12 12.99
C ARG A 384 16.13 -15.68 14.26
N VAL A 385 15.21 -16.50 14.77
CA VAL A 385 14.53 -16.22 16.04
C VAL A 385 15.54 -16.12 17.18
N TRP A 386 16.49 -17.05 17.23
CA TRP A 386 17.59 -17.02 18.20
C TRP A 386 18.38 -15.72 18.09
N ARG A 387 18.82 -15.35 16.88
CA ARG A 387 19.57 -14.10 16.65
C ARG A 387 18.80 -12.87 17.12
N TRP A 388 17.49 -12.78 16.88
CA TRP A 388 16.70 -11.63 17.34
C TRP A 388 16.67 -11.51 18.87
N HIS A 389 16.72 -12.64 19.59
CA HIS A 389 16.77 -12.64 21.05
C HIS A 389 18.16 -12.41 21.62
N PHE A 390 19.20 -12.97 21.00
CA PHE A 390 20.56 -12.98 21.54
C PHE A 390 21.54 -12.05 20.82
N GLY A 391 21.12 -11.30 19.80
CA GLY A 391 21.98 -10.46 18.97
C GLY A 391 22.83 -11.24 17.95
N ARG A 392 23.27 -12.45 18.33
CA ARG A 392 24.03 -13.38 17.51
C ARG A 392 23.28 -14.70 17.30
N GLY A 393 23.25 -15.20 16.06
CA GLY A 393 22.70 -16.53 15.76
C GLY A 393 23.63 -17.65 16.23
N ILE A 394 23.08 -18.84 16.49
CA ILE A 394 23.88 -20.07 16.69
C ILE A 394 24.82 -20.29 15.49
N VAL A 395 24.29 -20.06 14.29
CA VAL A 395 25.07 -19.81 13.07
C VAL A 395 25.15 -18.29 12.89
N ALA A 396 26.35 -17.73 13.07
CA ALA A 396 26.54 -16.27 13.07
C ALA A 396 26.33 -15.63 11.69
N THR A 397 26.34 -16.41 10.60
CA THR A 397 26.07 -15.98 9.23
C THR A 397 24.65 -16.36 8.81
N PRO A 398 23.61 -15.59 9.17
CA PRO A 398 22.21 -15.99 9.00
C PRO A 398 21.77 -16.20 7.54
N ASN A 399 22.49 -15.61 6.57
CA ASN A 399 22.23 -15.77 5.13
C ASN A 399 23.18 -16.76 4.44
N ASN A 400 24.09 -17.41 5.18
CA ASN A 400 25.00 -18.39 4.61
C ASN A 400 25.26 -19.54 5.61
N PHE A 401 24.59 -20.67 5.37
CA PHE A 401 24.75 -21.96 6.03
C PHE A 401 25.63 -22.92 5.22
N GLY A 402 26.12 -22.47 4.07
CA GLY A 402 27.04 -23.21 3.23
C GLY A 402 28.47 -23.25 3.78
N THR A 403 29.38 -23.76 2.98
CA THR A 403 30.81 -23.97 3.26
C THR A 403 31.57 -22.69 3.64
N LYS A 404 31.12 -21.52 3.16
CA LYS A 404 31.68 -20.20 3.54
C LYS A 404 30.98 -19.53 4.72
N GLY A 405 29.88 -20.11 5.19
CA GLY A 405 29.22 -19.72 6.43
C GLY A 405 30.03 -20.12 7.66
N GLN A 406 29.72 -19.50 8.80
CA GLN A 406 30.23 -19.97 10.09
C GLN A 406 29.50 -21.24 10.52
N ARG A 407 30.24 -22.19 11.11
CA ARG A 407 29.63 -23.38 11.70
C ARG A 407 28.79 -23.00 12.92
N PRO A 408 27.73 -23.77 13.24
CA PRO A 408 26.94 -23.54 14.44
C PRO A 408 27.83 -23.69 15.68
N THR A 409 27.70 -22.74 16.62
CA THR A 409 28.39 -22.82 17.93
C THR A 409 27.87 -23.98 18.76
N HIS A 410 26.56 -24.24 18.67
CA HIS A 410 25.86 -25.31 19.38
C HIS A 410 25.02 -26.17 18.40
N PRO A 411 25.64 -27.06 17.61
CA PRO A 411 24.94 -27.82 16.56
C PRO A 411 23.78 -28.66 17.10
N LYS A 412 23.98 -29.35 18.23
CA LYS A 412 22.94 -30.19 18.85
C LYS A 412 21.75 -29.36 19.35
N LEU A 413 21.99 -28.14 19.82
CA LEU A 413 20.92 -27.22 20.25
C LEU A 413 20.11 -26.72 19.05
N LEU A 414 20.78 -26.34 17.97
CA LEU A 414 20.10 -25.92 16.74
C LEU A 414 19.20 -27.04 16.20
N ASP A 415 19.71 -28.27 16.18
CA ASP A 415 18.94 -29.44 15.74
C ASP A 415 17.76 -29.74 16.67
N HIS A 416 17.97 -29.65 17.98
CA HIS A 416 16.92 -29.83 18.98
C HIS A 416 15.78 -28.83 18.79
N LEU A 417 16.11 -27.54 18.71
CA LEU A 417 15.13 -26.47 18.53
C LEU A 417 14.42 -26.57 17.17
N ALA A 418 15.14 -26.92 16.10
CA ALA A 418 14.54 -27.10 14.77
C ALA A 418 13.55 -28.26 14.73
N LEU A 419 13.91 -29.42 15.29
CA LEU A 419 13.02 -30.57 15.37
C LEU A 419 11.80 -30.27 16.23
N LYS A 420 11.98 -29.59 17.37
CA LYS A 420 10.88 -29.23 18.26
C LYS A 420 9.96 -28.19 17.64
N PHE A 421 10.50 -27.20 16.95
CA PHE A 421 9.73 -26.22 16.19
C PHE A 421 8.78 -26.88 15.19
N MET A 422 9.28 -27.83 14.40
CA MET A 422 8.43 -28.62 13.48
C MET A 422 7.38 -29.47 14.22
N ARG A 423 7.77 -30.16 15.30
CA ARG A 423 6.85 -30.99 16.11
C ARG A 423 5.77 -30.18 16.83
N SER A 424 6.01 -28.91 17.13
CA SER A 424 5.02 -27.97 17.66
C SER A 424 4.10 -27.38 16.58
N GLY A 425 4.03 -27.98 15.39
CA GLY A 425 3.23 -27.48 14.28
C GLY A 425 3.75 -26.15 13.74
N TRP A 426 5.08 -25.96 13.72
CA TRP A 426 5.73 -24.75 13.21
C TRP A 426 5.27 -23.44 13.87
N SER A 427 4.80 -23.51 15.12
CA SER A 427 4.39 -22.35 15.93
C SER A 427 5.59 -21.51 16.33
N LEU A 428 5.66 -20.27 15.82
CA LEU A 428 6.70 -19.33 16.21
C LEU A 428 6.54 -18.95 17.68
N LYS A 429 5.31 -18.73 18.18
CA LYS A 429 5.11 -18.40 19.60
C LYS A 429 5.58 -19.51 20.53
N SER A 430 5.46 -20.78 20.14
CA SER A 430 5.99 -21.90 20.93
C SER A 430 7.51 -21.89 20.98
N LEU A 431 8.18 -21.65 19.84
CA LEU A 431 9.62 -21.47 19.78
C LEU A 431 10.10 -20.27 20.61
N HIS A 432 9.41 -19.12 20.51
CA HIS A 432 9.66 -17.95 21.34
C HIS A 432 9.56 -18.32 22.82
N ARG A 433 8.46 -18.94 23.26
CA ARG A 433 8.24 -19.32 24.67
C ARG A 433 9.35 -20.25 25.19
N GLU A 434 9.78 -21.21 24.38
CA GLU A 434 10.87 -22.11 24.75
C GLU A 434 12.19 -21.37 24.95
N ILE A 435 12.54 -20.45 24.05
CA ILE A 435 13.76 -19.65 24.19
C ILE A 435 13.65 -18.73 25.42
N LEU A 436 12.54 -18.01 25.57
CA LEU A 436 12.35 -17.00 26.63
C LEU A 436 12.26 -17.60 28.04
N ASN A 437 11.84 -18.86 28.16
CA ASN A 437 11.79 -19.58 29.43
C ASN A 437 13.07 -20.39 29.72
N SER A 438 14.08 -20.31 28.85
CA SER A 438 15.37 -20.97 29.11
C SER A 438 16.17 -20.22 30.17
N SER A 439 16.96 -20.95 30.96
CA SER A 439 17.91 -20.32 31.90
C SER A 439 18.88 -19.40 31.16
N THR A 440 19.28 -19.75 29.94
CA THR A 440 20.18 -18.95 29.09
C THR A 440 19.60 -17.59 28.73
N TYR A 441 18.29 -17.50 28.42
CA TYR A 441 17.66 -16.20 28.13
C TYR A 441 17.48 -15.35 29.40
N GLN A 442 17.22 -16.00 30.54
CA GLN A 442 16.94 -15.35 31.83
C GLN A 442 18.19 -14.97 32.63
N MET A 443 19.39 -15.18 32.10
CA MET A 443 20.63 -14.75 32.76
C MET A 443 20.68 -13.22 32.87
N ALA A 444 21.39 -12.71 33.88
CA ALA A 444 21.68 -11.29 33.99
C ALA A 444 22.81 -10.87 33.01
N SER A 445 22.79 -9.61 32.57
CA SER A 445 23.87 -9.02 31.76
C SER A 445 25.01 -8.45 32.62
N ASN A 446 24.70 -8.00 33.84
CA ASN A 446 25.66 -7.51 34.81
C ASN A 446 26.20 -8.64 35.70
N VAL A 447 27.00 -9.53 35.12
CA VAL A 447 27.66 -10.64 35.83
C VAL A 447 29.17 -10.52 35.70
N GLU A 448 29.85 -10.38 36.83
CA GLU A 448 31.31 -10.43 36.92
C GLU A 448 31.79 -11.87 37.09
N ASN A 449 32.51 -12.38 36.10
CA ASN A 449 33.14 -13.68 36.15
C ASN A 449 34.47 -13.64 35.38
N PRO A 450 35.60 -13.35 36.04
CA PRO A 450 36.90 -13.21 35.39
C PRO A 450 37.33 -14.45 34.60
N ALA A 451 37.06 -15.66 35.14
CA ALA A 451 37.41 -16.91 34.48
C ALA A 451 36.59 -17.15 33.20
N ALA A 452 35.31 -16.76 33.18
CA ALA A 452 34.48 -16.84 31.98
C ALA A 452 34.88 -15.77 30.94
N MET A 453 35.18 -14.55 31.39
CA MET A 453 35.65 -13.47 30.53
C MET A 453 36.97 -13.81 29.83
N GLU A 454 37.90 -14.46 30.54
CA GLU A 454 39.17 -14.91 29.95
C GLU A 454 38.97 -16.01 28.90
N ARG A 455 38.08 -16.98 29.16
CA ARG A 455 37.85 -18.13 28.27
C ARG A 455 36.94 -17.84 27.08
N ASP A 456 35.95 -16.97 27.26
CA ASP A 456 34.96 -16.62 26.25
C ASP A 456 34.61 -15.12 26.31
N PRO A 457 35.56 -14.23 25.95
CA PRO A 457 35.34 -12.79 25.99
C PRO A 457 34.23 -12.34 25.02
N GLY A 458 33.99 -13.11 23.96
CA GLY A 458 32.95 -12.84 22.98
C GLY A 458 31.55 -13.37 23.36
N ASN A 459 31.41 -13.96 24.56
CA ASN A 459 30.17 -14.55 25.06
C ASN A 459 29.50 -15.54 24.07
N VAL A 460 30.31 -16.26 23.30
CA VAL A 460 29.86 -17.24 22.29
C VAL A 460 29.18 -18.44 22.92
N LEU A 461 29.61 -18.81 24.14
CA LEU A 461 29.07 -19.89 24.97
C LEU A 461 27.94 -19.40 25.90
N LEU A 462 27.57 -18.12 25.84
CA LEU A 462 26.41 -17.53 26.51
C LEU A 462 26.45 -17.70 28.03
N TRP A 463 27.56 -17.32 28.65
CA TRP A 463 27.74 -17.35 30.11
C TRP A 463 27.08 -16.15 30.82
N LYS A 464 26.65 -15.15 30.07
CA LYS A 464 25.82 -14.02 30.53
C LYS A 464 24.87 -13.54 29.43
N ARG A 465 23.90 -12.69 29.79
CA ARG A 465 23.07 -11.98 28.81
C ARG A 465 23.87 -10.87 28.14
N GLU A 466 23.79 -10.79 26.81
CA GLU A 466 24.44 -9.72 26.05
C GLU A 466 23.55 -8.48 26.02
N MET A 467 24.13 -7.32 26.33
CA MET A 467 23.44 -6.05 26.17
C MET A 467 23.24 -5.79 24.68
N ARG A 468 21.99 -5.55 24.28
CA ARG A 468 21.64 -5.38 22.87
C ARG A 468 21.17 -3.96 22.61
N ARG A 469 21.85 -3.26 21.72
CA ARG A 469 21.40 -1.96 21.24
C ARG A 469 20.05 -2.06 20.52
N MET A 470 19.15 -1.12 20.80
CA MET A 470 17.85 -1.03 20.14
C MET A 470 18.01 -0.74 18.64
N GLU A 471 17.17 -1.36 17.82
CA GLU A 471 17.04 -1.03 16.40
C GLU A 471 16.35 0.34 16.26
N ALA A 472 16.61 1.06 15.17
CA ALA A 472 16.07 2.39 14.92
C ALA A 472 14.55 2.49 15.11
N GLU A 473 13.80 1.50 14.60
CA GLU A 473 12.35 1.41 14.72
C GLU A 473 11.90 1.27 16.17
N VAL A 474 12.61 0.43 16.94
CA VAL A 474 12.32 0.21 18.36
C VAL A 474 12.61 1.48 19.15
N PHE A 475 13.74 2.14 18.88
CA PHE A 475 14.10 3.41 19.53
C PHE A 475 13.01 4.48 19.33
N ARG A 476 12.58 4.70 18.08
CA ARG A 476 11.49 5.65 17.76
C ARG A 476 10.17 5.25 18.40
N ASP A 477 9.78 3.97 18.31
CA ASP A 477 8.52 3.49 18.87
C ASP A 477 8.51 3.57 20.40
N SER A 478 9.65 3.38 21.07
CA SER A 478 9.80 3.57 22.52
C SER A 478 9.53 5.04 22.90
N LEU A 479 10.12 6.00 22.16
CA LEU A 479 9.88 7.43 22.40
C LEU A 479 8.39 7.79 22.26
N LEU A 480 7.75 7.34 21.18
CA LEU A 480 6.32 7.57 20.96
C LEU A 480 5.44 6.93 22.04
N HIS A 481 5.83 5.75 22.52
CA HIS A 481 5.11 5.06 23.58
C HIS A 481 5.18 5.85 24.89
N LEU A 482 6.39 6.26 25.27
CA LEU A 482 6.66 7.01 26.50
C LEU A 482 6.05 8.42 26.46
N SER A 483 5.98 9.04 25.28
CA SER A 483 5.33 10.34 25.06
C SER A 483 3.81 10.23 24.92
N GLY A 484 3.24 9.03 25.03
CA GLY A 484 1.78 8.80 24.95
C GLY A 484 1.18 9.07 23.57
N ARG A 485 2.03 9.32 22.56
CA ARG A 485 1.61 9.57 21.17
C ARG A 485 1.39 8.28 20.39
N LEU A 486 1.97 7.15 20.81
CA LEU A 486 1.91 5.92 20.02
C LEU A 486 0.48 5.40 19.88
N ARG A 487 -0.01 5.37 18.65
CA ARG A 487 -1.27 4.75 18.27
C ARG A 487 -1.06 3.30 17.86
N TRP A 488 -1.78 2.40 18.54
CA TRP A 488 -1.74 0.95 18.29
C TRP A 488 -2.62 0.49 17.13
N ALA A 489 -3.54 1.34 16.65
CA ALA A 489 -4.44 1.01 15.55
C ALA A 489 -3.67 0.70 14.26
N LEU A 490 -4.10 -0.35 13.55
CA LEU A 490 -3.46 -0.85 12.33
C LEU A 490 -4.02 -0.19 11.06
N ASP A 491 -4.54 1.02 11.19
CA ASP A 491 -5.38 1.67 10.21
C ASP A 491 -4.65 2.75 9.38
N GLY A 492 -5.25 3.06 8.24
CA GLY A 492 -4.84 4.10 7.31
C GLY A 492 -3.77 3.70 6.27
N GLY A 493 -3.73 4.49 5.20
CA GLY A 493 -2.90 4.22 4.03
C GLY A 493 -1.42 4.54 4.24
N PRO A 494 -0.53 4.04 3.37
CA PRO A 494 0.86 4.47 3.32
C PRO A 494 0.94 5.98 2.97
N MET A 495 2.03 6.63 3.38
CA MET A 495 2.38 7.97 2.92
C MET A 495 2.33 8.02 1.39
N ARG A 496 1.69 9.05 0.84
CA ARG A 496 1.78 9.33 -0.60
C ARG A 496 3.12 10.02 -0.86
N VAL A 497 4.09 9.25 -1.32
CA VAL A 497 5.41 9.75 -1.68
C VAL A 497 5.58 9.81 -3.18
N LYS A 498 6.25 10.86 -3.67
CA LYS A 498 6.74 10.87 -5.04
C LYS A 498 7.96 9.95 -5.10
N SER A 499 7.81 8.79 -5.75
CA SER A 499 8.82 7.72 -5.73
C SER A 499 10.01 7.94 -6.68
N GLN A 500 9.93 8.91 -7.59
CA GLN A 500 10.99 9.21 -8.56
C GLN A 500 11.32 10.71 -8.50
N ASP A 501 12.60 11.00 -8.26
CA ASP A 501 13.17 12.35 -8.24
C ASP A 501 12.39 13.33 -7.33
N PRO A 502 12.45 13.12 -5.99
CA PRO A 502 11.79 13.99 -5.04
C PRO A 502 12.44 15.37 -5.05
N SER A 503 11.63 16.41 -5.17
CA SER A 503 12.10 17.79 -4.98
C SER A 503 12.48 18.01 -3.51
N PRO A 504 13.26 19.06 -3.17
CA PRO A 504 13.53 19.43 -1.78
C PRO A 504 12.26 19.58 -0.92
N LYS A 505 11.17 20.06 -1.52
CA LYS A 505 9.86 20.16 -0.87
C LYS A 505 9.27 18.78 -0.55
N ASP A 506 9.41 17.82 -1.46
CA ASP A 506 8.95 16.45 -1.24
C ASP A 506 9.73 15.78 -0.09
N LEU A 507 11.04 16.02 -0.02
CA LEU A 507 11.88 15.52 1.07
C LEU A 507 11.47 16.09 2.43
N ALA A 508 11.25 17.41 2.52
CA ALA A 508 10.76 18.06 3.74
C ALA A 508 9.38 17.53 4.17
N ASN A 509 8.46 17.33 3.21
CA ASN A 509 7.14 16.74 3.49
C ASN A 509 7.25 15.31 4.03
N ASN A 510 8.17 14.50 3.46
CA ASN A 510 8.41 13.14 3.94
C ASN A 510 8.92 13.16 5.38
N GLN A 511 9.93 13.97 5.68
CA GLN A 511 10.47 14.12 7.03
C GLN A 511 9.38 14.53 8.03
N SER A 512 8.62 15.58 7.69
CA SER A 512 7.49 16.04 8.50
C SER A 512 6.46 14.94 8.75
N PHE A 513 6.18 14.08 7.76
CA PHE A 513 5.29 12.94 7.95
C PHE A 513 5.87 11.92 8.96
N TYR A 514 7.17 11.59 8.89
CA TYR A 514 7.79 10.67 9.84
C TYR A 514 7.76 11.20 11.29
N GLU A 515 8.03 12.49 11.48
CA GLU A 515 8.07 13.15 12.79
C GLU A 515 6.67 13.32 13.39
N ASN A 516 5.67 13.61 12.56
CA ASN A 516 4.28 13.80 13.01
C ASN A 516 3.46 12.50 13.07
N SER A 517 3.98 11.38 12.52
CA SER A 517 3.25 10.13 12.54
C SER A 517 3.22 9.51 13.94
N ASP A 518 2.02 9.27 14.43
CA ASP A 518 1.71 8.56 15.66
C ASP A 518 1.80 7.03 15.53
N ARG A 519 2.12 6.52 14.34
CA ARG A 519 2.12 5.09 14.07
C ARG A 519 3.46 4.44 14.43
N ARG A 520 3.38 3.15 14.77
CA ARG A 520 4.55 2.27 14.86
C ARG A 520 5.36 2.32 13.57
N SER A 521 6.68 2.34 13.72
CA SER A 521 7.65 2.48 12.63
C SER A 521 7.52 1.40 11.56
N VAL A 522 7.05 0.19 11.94
CA VAL A 522 6.77 -0.92 11.01
C VAL A 522 5.68 -0.62 9.97
N TYR A 523 4.81 0.37 10.22
CA TYR A 523 3.76 0.81 9.29
C TYR A 523 4.16 2.02 8.46
N LEU A 524 5.34 2.58 8.72
CA LEU A 524 5.83 3.70 7.95
C LEU A 524 6.39 3.18 6.63
N PRO A 525 6.09 3.87 5.51
CA PRO A 525 6.69 3.49 4.25
C PRO A 525 8.20 3.73 4.30
N VAL A 526 8.95 2.99 3.48
CA VAL A 526 10.39 3.17 3.34
C VAL A 526 10.67 3.70 1.94
N VAL A 527 11.08 4.96 1.85
CA VAL A 527 11.51 5.56 0.59
C VAL A 527 12.95 5.15 0.33
N ARG A 528 13.19 4.16 -0.53
CA ARG A 528 14.52 3.55 -0.73
C ARG A 528 15.62 4.55 -1.13
N SER A 529 15.25 5.62 -1.81
CA SER A 529 16.18 6.69 -2.24
C SER A 529 16.43 7.76 -1.17
N ASN A 530 15.63 7.80 -0.12
CA ASN A 530 15.72 8.81 0.95
C ASN A 530 15.09 8.27 2.25
N VAL A 531 15.79 7.35 2.90
CA VAL A 531 15.38 6.83 4.21
C VAL A 531 15.48 7.95 5.23
N TYR A 532 14.48 8.05 6.13
CA TYR A 532 14.43 9.07 7.17
C TYR A 532 15.72 9.13 8.00
N ASP A 533 16.28 10.33 8.17
CA ASP A 533 17.61 10.56 8.77
C ASP A 533 17.78 9.94 10.15
N LEU A 534 16.78 10.03 11.03
CA LEU A 534 16.82 9.38 12.35
C LEU A 534 17.00 7.86 12.22
N LEU A 535 16.30 7.24 11.26
CA LEU A 535 16.42 5.80 11.04
C LEU A 535 17.79 5.45 10.46
N THR A 536 18.23 6.20 9.44
CA THR A 536 19.53 6.02 8.80
C THR A 536 20.68 6.15 9.80
N LEU A 537 20.66 7.17 10.66
CA LEU A 537 21.69 7.38 11.67
C LEU A 537 21.71 6.29 12.74
N LEU A 538 20.57 5.65 13.02
CA LEU A 538 20.43 4.53 13.97
C LEU A 538 20.52 3.15 13.28
N ASP A 539 21.35 3.05 12.24
CA ASP A 539 21.69 1.82 11.53
C ASP A 539 20.49 1.07 10.90
N PHE A 540 19.47 1.80 10.41
CA PHE A 540 18.40 1.19 9.62
C PHE A 540 19.00 0.45 8.42
N PRO A 541 18.55 -0.80 8.13
CA PRO A 541 19.16 -1.61 7.10
C PRO A 541 18.96 -1.02 5.71
N ASN A 542 19.89 -1.31 4.80
CA ASN A 542 19.73 -0.97 3.40
C ASN A 542 18.40 -1.53 2.85
N ALA A 543 17.50 -0.64 2.42
CA ALA A 543 16.16 -0.98 1.97
C ALA A 543 16.10 -1.58 0.56
N ALA A 544 17.24 -1.66 -0.15
CA ALA A 544 17.35 -2.17 -1.51
C ALA A 544 17.84 -3.62 -1.59
N THR A 545 18.40 -4.19 -0.51
CA THR A 545 18.97 -5.54 -0.53
C THR A 545 18.54 -6.38 0.68
N PRO A 546 18.49 -7.72 0.56
CA PRO A 546 18.20 -8.59 1.70
C PRO A 546 19.30 -8.53 2.78
N VAL A 547 18.94 -8.08 3.98
CA VAL A 547 19.86 -7.98 5.13
C VAL A 547 19.55 -9.08 6.15
N GLY A 548 20.49 -10.00 6.37
CA GLY A 548 20.34 -11.09 7.34
C GLY A 548 20.78 -10.73 8.76
N SER A 549 21.76 -9.83 8.86
CA SER A 549 22.20 -9.25 10.13
C SER A 549 22.37 -7.74 9.95
N ARG A 550 21.69 -6.96 10.77
CA ARG A 550 21.86 -5.51 10.81
C ARG A 550 23.23 -5.18 11.42
N VAL A 551 23.85 -4.12 10.91
CA VAL A 551 25.03 -3.53 11.54
C VAL A 551 24.55 -2.74 12.76
N THR A 552 25.40 -2.62 13.75
CA THR A 552 25.14 -1.82 14.95
C THR A 552 26.40 -1.01 15.22
N THR A 553 26.26 0.30 15.20
CA THR A 553 27.35 1.24 15.42
C THR A 553 27.03 2.14 16.61
N THR A 554 28.11 2.63 17.24
CA THR A 554 28.06 3.68 18.25
C THR A 554 29.01 4.76 17.78
N VAL A 555 28.45 5.82 17.19
CA VAL A 555 29.22 6.91 16.59
C VAL A 555 28.83 8.25 17.20
N PRO A 556 29.76 9.23 17.30
CA PRO A 556 29.47 10.53 17.91
C PRO A 556 28.30 11.28 17.27
N THR A 557 28.05 11.09 15.97
CA THR A 557 26.94 11.72 15.25
C THR A 557 25.57 11.26 15.76
N GLN A 558 25.44 10.02 16.23
CA GLN A 558 24.21 9.53 16.87
C GLN A 558 23.97 10.25 18.19
N ALA A 559 25.01 10.41 19.02
CA ALA A 559 24.90 11.14 20.29
C ALA A 559 24.56 12.63 20.06
N LEU A 560 25.22 13.28 19.08
CA LEU A 560 24.92 14.67 18.70
C LEU A 560 23.49 14.84 18.19
N LEU A 561 22.97 13.89 17.41
CA LEU A 561 21.56 13.88 17.01
C LEU A 561 20.64 13.79 18.23
N MET A 562 20.97 12.92 19.19
CA MET A 562 20.14 12.77 20.39
C MET A 562 20.16 14.01 21.28
N MET A 563 21.31 14.69 21.36
CA MET A 563 21.48 15.92 22.12
C MET A 563 20.80 17.14 21.48
N ASN A 564 20.79 17.23 20.15
CA ASN A 564 20.41 18.47 19.44
C ASN A 564 19.18 18.34 18.54
N GLY A 565 18.64 17.14 18.36
CA GLY A 565 17.53 16.90 17.43
C GLY A 565 16.19 17.39 17.98
N ASP A 566 15.53 18.28 17.23
CA ASP A 566 14.21 18.82 17.57
C ASP A 566 13.18 17.73 17.88
N TYR A 567 13.20 16.64 17.11
CA TYR A 567 12.32 15.49 17.34
C TYR A 567 12.50 14.91 18.75
N LEU A 568 13.73 14.66 19.20
CA LEU A 568 13.97 14.10 20.53
C LEU A 568 13.65 15.11 21.64
N MET A 569 13.95 16.39 21.45
CA MET A 569 13.58 17.42 22.42
C MET A 569 12.06 17.50 22.58
N ASN A 570 11.31 17.47 21.48
CA ASN A 570 9.84 17.52 21.49
C ASN A 570 9.21 16.26 22.11
N GLU A 571 9.75 15.07 21.80
CA GLU A 571 9.30 13.83 22.45
C GLU A 571 9.65 13.85 23.95
N SER A 572 10.83 14.34 24.35
CA SER A 572 11.24 14.46 25.77
C SER A 572 10.33 15.40 26.55
N ARG A 573 9.91 16.54 25.96
CA ARG A 573 8.90 17.42 26.56
C ARG A 573 7.56 16.74 26.75
N SER A 574 7.16 15.93 25.77
CA SER A 574 5.90 15.17 25.82
C SER A 574 5.95 14.06 26.87
N ILE A 575 7.09 13.39 27.01
CA ILE A 575 7.37 12.42 28.09
C ILE A 575 7.25 13.14 29.44
N ALA A 576 8.03 14.20 29.66
CA ALA A 576 7.98 14.94 30.92
C ALA A 576 6.55 15.36 31.29
N LYS A 577 5.80 15.94 30.34
CA LYS A 577 4.39 16.32 30.56
C LYS A 577 3.51 15.14 30.99
N ASN A 578 3.68 13.95 30.41
CA ASN A 578 2.87 12.79 30.76
C ASN A 578 3.22 12.25 32.15
N TRP A 579 4.49 12.21 32.49
CA TRP A 579 4.97 11.60 33.73
C TRP A 579 4.94 12.55 34.93
N LEU A 580 5.02 13.87 34.70
CA LEU A 580 4.78 14.92 35.70
C LEU A 580 3.35 14.89 36.26
N ASN A 581 2.34 14.50 35.47
CA ASN A 581 0.98 14.40 35.98
C ASN A 581 0.75 13.14 36.84
N ALA A 582 1.75 12.26 36.97
CA ALA A 582 1.70 11.07 37.82
C ALA A 582 2.32 11.29 39.22
N THR A 583 2.79 12.51 39.51
CA THR A 583 3.71 12.82 40.64
C THR A 583 3.04 13.28 41.94
N ASP A 584 1.75 13.06 42.15
CA ASP A 584 1.06 13.34 43.44
C ASP A 584 1.63 12.53 44.64
N LYS A 585 2.67 11.71 44.41
CA LYS A 585 3.33 10.82 45.38
C LYS A 585 4.70 11.33 45.87
N GLY A 586 5.14 12.53 45.45
CA GLY A 586 6.42 13.14 45.85
C GLY A 586 7.63 12.80 44.96
N LEU A 587 8.75 13.50 45.19
CA LEU A 587 9.91 13.52 44.28
C LEU A 587 10.57 12.14 44.07
N LYS A 588 10.94 11.44 45.15
CA LYS A 588 11.62 10.14 45.06
C LYS A 588 10.79 9.06 44.34
N PRO A 589 9.50 8.86 44.66
CA PRO A 589 8.64 7.94 43.89
C PRO A 589 8.53 8.31 42.42
N SER A 590 8.51 9.60 42.10
CA SER A 590 8.42 10.11 40.72
C SER A 590 9.70 9.82 39.93
N LEU A 591 10.87 10.03 40.54
CA LEU A 591 12.16 9.67 39.94
C LEU A 591 12.29 8.16 39.73
N ASN A 592 11.89 7.34 40.71
CA ASN A 592 11.88 5.89 40.53
C ASN A 592 11.00 5.46 39.35
N LEU A 593 9.79 6.00 39.27
CA LEU A 593 8.86 5.68 38.18
C LEU A 593 9.42 6.12 36.82
N LEU A 594 10.06 7.29 36.75
CA LEU A 594 10.69 7.78 35.52
C LEU A 594 11.83 6.87 35.05
N TYR A 595 12.71 6.45 35.96
CA TYR A 595 13.80 5.52 35.67
C TYR A 595 13.27 4.14 35.26
N GLU A 596 12.24 3.62 35.93
CA GLU A 596 11.61 2.36 35.55
C GLU A 596 10.94 2.44 34.17
N ALA A 597 10.32 3.57 33.83
CA ALA A 597 9.71 3.79 32.53
C ALA A 597 10.74 3.93 31.40
N LEU A 598 11.77 4.75 31.61
CA LEU A 598 12.77 5.05 30.57
C LEU A 598 13.86 3.98 30.48
N LEU A 599 14.40 3.55 31.62
CA LEU A 599 15.58 2.70 31.69
C LEU A 599 15.27 1.26 32.14
N THR A 600 14.01 0.94 32.43
CA THR A 600 13.55 -0.42 32.82
C THR A 600 14.20 -0.96 34.10
N ARG A 601 14.68 -0.07 34.97
CA ARG A 601 15.28 -0.37 36.27
C ARG A 601 15.08 0.81 37.23
N SER A 602 15.21 0.55 38.53
CA SER A 602 15.28 1.63 39.52
C SER A 602 16.65 2.36 39.43
N PRO A 603 16.72 3.66 39.81
CA PRO A 603 17.97 4.40 39.92
C PRO A 603 18.84 3.81 41.04
N THR A 604 20.17 3.90 40.89
CA THR A 604 21.08 3.68 42.01
C THR A 604 20.93 4.79 43.06
N PRO A 605 21.43 4.61 44.30
CA PRO A 605 21.43 5.68 45.30
C PRO A 605 22.10 6.97 44.81
N ASP A 606 23.20 6.85 44.06
CA ASP A 606 23.93 8.00 43.50
C ASP A 606 23.15 8.68 42.36
N GLU A 607 22.59 7.89 41.43
CA GLU A 607 21.77 8.43 40.33
C GLU A 607 20.51 9.14 40.84
N LEU A 608 19.94 8.65 41.93
CA LEU A 608 18.80 9.29 42.58
C LEU A 608 19.19 10.65 43.16
N GLU A 609 20.37 10.78 43.74
CA GLU A 609 20.85 12.06 44.26
C GLU A 609 21.21 13.02 43.13
N TRP A 610 21.96 12.57 42.12
CA TRP A 610 22.27 13.37 40.93
C TRP A 610 21.01 13.89 40.22
N ALA A 611 19.95 13.09 40.16
CA ALA A 611 18.70 13.53 39.56
C ALA A 611 17.97 14.59 40.39
N LYS A 612 18.10 14.58 41.73
CA LYS A 612 17.56 15.65 42.57
C LYS A 612 18.35 16.94 42.39
N ASP A 613 19.68 16.85 42.51
CA ASP A 613 20.58 17.98 42.33
C ASP A 613 20.36 18.62 40.96
N PHE A 614 20.24 17.80 39.90
CA PHE A 614 19.96 18.29 38.55
C PHE A 614 18.64 19.06 38.45
N LEU A 615 17.57 18.59 39.12
CA LEU A 615 16.28 19.30 39.11
C LEU A 615 16.35 20.62 39.85
N GLU A 616 17.13 20.70 40.93
CA GLU A 616 17.36 21.94 41.69
C GLU A 616 18.19 22.94 40.85
N ASP A 617 19.31 22.50 40.28
CA ASP A 617 20.23 23.33 39.49
C ASP A 617 19.62 23.86 38.19
N PHE A 618 18.76 23.08 37.53
CA PHE A 618 18.14 23.46 36.24
C PHE A 618 16.85 24.28 36.41
N SER A 619 16.42 24.54 37.65
CA SER A 619 15.25 25.36 37.91
C SER A 619 15.61 26.85 37.78
N PRO A 620 14.96 27.62 36.88
CA PRO A 620 15.18 29.06 36.82
C PRO A 620 14.98 29.71 38.20
N GLU A 621 15.77 30.74 38.51
CA GLU A 621 15.58 31.57 39.72
C GLU A 621 14.12 32.04 39.78
N ASP A 622 13.46 31.87 40.94
CA ASP A 622 12.02 32.06 41.19
C ASP A 622 11.04 31.02 40.60
N SER A 623 11.49 29.78 40.36
CA SER A 623 10.65 28.73 39.78
C SER A 623 10.63 27.44 40.62
N ASP A 624 9.44 26.87 40.82
CA ASP A 624 9.25 25.59 41.52
C ASP A 624 10.03 24.46 40.81
N PRO A 625 10.88 23.68 41.49
CA PRO A 625 11.60 22.54 40.92
C PRO A 625 10.70 21.46 40.29
N ASN A 626 9.40 21.48 40.58
CA ASN A 626 8.39 20.65 39.95
C ASN A 626 7.83 21.24 38.64
N LYS A 627 8.38 22.34 38.13
CA LYS A 627 8.01 22.91 36.83
C LYS A 627 8.48 22.03 35.68
N THR A 628 7.75 22.13 34.58
CA THR A 628 7.91 21.27 33.40
C THR A 628 9.32 21.32 32.79
N GLU A 629 10.05 22.43 32.87
CA GLU A 629 11.32 22.59 32.14
C GLU A 629 12.49 21.79 32.72
N SER A 630 12.69 21.77 34.04
CA SER A 630 13.74 20.94 34.68
C SER A 630 13.50 19.45 34.41
N TRP A 631 12.24 19.02 34.43
CA TRP A 631 11.85 17.66 34.08
C TRP A 631 11.97 17.36 32.58
N ASN A 632 11.71 18.33 31.70
CA ASN A 632 11.98 18.20 30.26
C ASN A 632 13.46 17.89 30.03
N ALA A 633 14.35 18.67 30.67
CA ALA A 633 15.79 18.50 30.57
C ALA A 633 16.26 17.17 31.18
N LEU A 634 15.73 16.76 32.33
CA LEU A 634 16.05 15.45 32.93
C LEU A 634 15.60 14.30 32.03
N CYS A 635 14.38 14.35 31.49
CA CYS A 635 13.88 13.34 30.54
C CYS A 635 14.77 13.26 29.30
N HIS A 636 15.18 14.40 28.76
CA HIS A 636 16.06 14.45 27.60
C HIS A 636 17.43 13.84 27.90
N THR A 637 18.03 14.15 29.06
CA THR A 637 19.29 13.57 29.56
C THR A 637 19.20 12.05 29.69
N LEU A 638 18.11 11.52 30.24
CA LEU A 638 17.91 10.07 30.39
C LEU A 638 17.70 9.38 29.04
N VAL A 639 16.93 9.99 28.13
CA VAL A 639 16.67 9.46 26.78
C VAL A 639 17.95 9.41 25.93
N MET A 640 18.85 10.40 26.06
CA MET A 640 20.12 10.41 25.32
C MET A 640 21.19 9.50 25.95
N SER A 641 20.90 8.87 27.09
CA SER A 641 21.87 8.02 27.79
C SER A 641 22.15 6.72 27.04
N ASN A 642 23.34 6.16 27.27
CA ASN A 642 23.66 4.80 26.79
C ASN A 642 22.71 3.75 27.36
N ASP A 643 22.07 4.01 28.49
CA ASP A 643 21.20 3.03 29.12
C ASP A 643 19.86 2.93 28.39
N PHE A 644 19.29 4.06 27.98
CA PHE A 644 18.02 4.09 27.24
C PHE A 644 18.10 3.32 25.91
N ILE A 645 19.24 3.41 25.22
CA ILE A 645 19.40 2.85 23.88
C ILE A 645 19.76 1.36 23.87
N HIS A 646 19.99 0.74 25.03
CA HIS A 646 20.33 -0.68 25.17
C HIS A 646 19.27 -1.46 25.94
N VAL A 647 18.99 -2.68 25.49
CA VAL A 647 18.18 -3.67 26.20
C VAL A 647 19.12 -4.58 26.98
N ARG A 648 18.93 -4.67 28.30
CA ARG A 648 19.81 -5.40 29.23
C ARG A 648 19.31 -6.80 29.58
#